data_AF-A0A936H4G7-F1
#
_entry.id   AF-A0A936H4G7-F1
#
_cell.length_a   1.000
_cell.length_b   1.000
_cell.length_c   1.000
_cell.angle_alpha   90.00
_cell.angle_beta   90.00
_cell.angle_gamma   90.00
#
_symmetry.space_group_name_H-M   'P 1'
#
loop_
_entity.id
_entity.type
_entity.pdbx_description
1 polymer ?
#
loop_
_entity_poly.entity_id
_entity_poly.type
_entity_poly.pdbx_seq_one_letter_code
_entity_poly.pdbx_strand_id
1 'polypeptide(L)'
;MVSLRKKGATLALVVGVSDYQDQEIRDLNYAHWDAQVFAAFLQSNAGGSLGSQQMRLLVNSQATMAAIQAGLEWVMQTARKGDRVIFYFSGHGDVETINDQEKGYLLAYDTPRNNYRLNAIDLTYLNEHLVRELSLREVQLILITDACHSGALAGEGVRGREATAAELMKRYAQEVRIMSCQPYELSLESTQWGQGRGVFSYFLVDGLKGSADLDRDQKVDLYELEHFLQDEIRQATNKKQHPDVFGGRKEQSLFSLDPALAEELKSGEKEAVQREFETLVLKNVASEEAMLNYEYFQAAIKNGMLIAPEHESAAFYYDALYADPSFKPYAGILAETLTTALLDSAQQAINAYLKTDPAELAQRDRFDQKYARFPLYLSKAAELLTPKDPRYRQTRAKQYYFEGLAWRLEGEQAGGSDSLYALALDKQRLALEQEDRAAYILNELGFLMLELDLRDSGIHHLQIALECAPTWAIPYNNLAIAFHEAGSIQEATAHYREALRLKPDFSSAYANLGNLFDEQMEPDSAEAMYRQALALSPADKNNHYNYGVLLSGWEGRQQEAEAAYRNALNLDPDYPQAAFALGLWFESVERPDSAETYYRRAMERGLGAAYQKLGELRSRSGLHQEAQALYLEALRLNPGLDRIFTQLASASSNRSAGNKRLFCPWRPYRNNLSCGKPASFFRKSPIPAPP
;
A
#
# COMPACT_ATOMS: atom_id res chain seq x y z
N MET A 1 42.66 15.99 6.47
CA MET A 1 43.56 15.49 5.42
C MET A 1 42.83 15.56 4.09
N VAL A 2 43.31 16.40 3.17
CA VAL A 2 42.85 16.43 1.77
C VAL A 2 43.35 15.14 1.13
N SER A 3 42.45 14.17 0.92
CA SER A 3 42.80 12.86 0.36
C SER A 3 42.88 12.96 -1.17
N LEU A 4 44.02 12.51 -1.69
CA LEU A 4 44.39 12.41 -3.11
C LEU A 4 43.48 11.41 -3.85
N ARG A 5 42.25 11.79 -4.23
CA ARG A 5 41.55 11.09 -5.34
C ARG A 5 42.15 11.57 -6.67
N LYS A 6 43.11 10.82 -7.22
CA LYS A 6 43.55 10.94 -8.63
C LYS A 6 42.68 10.00 -9.47
N LYS A 7 42.18 10.51 -10.62
CA LYS A 7 41.22 9.92 -11.59
C LYS A 7 39.77 9.83 -11.07
N GLY A 8 38.83 10.17 -11.96
CA GLY A 8 37.39 10.00 -11.72
C GLY A 8 37.05 8.52 -11.51
N ALA A 9 36.24 8.23 -10.50
CA ALA A 9 35.81 6.88 -10.14
C ALA A 9 34.57 6.48 -10.93
N THR A 10 34.38 5.18 -11.15
CA THR A 10 33.12 4.64 -11.70
C THR A 10 32.24 4.17 -10.55
N LEU A 11 30.95 4.53 -10.59
CA LEU A 11 29.87 4.02 -9.74
C LEU A 11 28.83 3.32 -10.62
N ALA A 12 28.20 2.26 -10.13
CA ALA A 12 27.18 1.52 -10.86
C ALA A 12 25.98 1.17 -9.97
N LEU A 13 24.77 1.44 -10.46
CA LEU A 13 23.52 0.89 -9.93
C LEU A 13 22.95 -0.03 -11.01
N VAL A 14 22.83 -1.32 -10.68
CA VAL A 14 22.40 -2.38 -11.60
C VAL A 14 21.12 -3.00 -11.03
N VAL A 15 20.03 -2.92 -11.78
CA VAL A 15 18.70 -3.35 -11.36
C VAL A 15 18.17 -4.37 -12.37
N GLY A 16 17.66 -5.50 -11.88
CA GLY A 16 17.05 -6.53 -12.73
C GLY A 16 15.81 -7.16 -12.09
N VAL A 17 14.65 -6.99 -12.72
CA VAL A 17 13.36 -7.48 -12.17
C VAL A 17 12.72 -8.44 -13.16
N SER A 18 12.76 -9.73 -12.81
CA SER A 18 12.04 -10.80 -13.51
C SER A 18 10.74 -11.16 -12.82
N ASP A 19 10.82 -11.37 -11.51
CA ASP A 19 9.68 -11.76 -10.70
C ASP A 19 9.04 -10.49 -10.12
N TYR A 20 7.72 -10.33 -10.23
CA TYR A 20 6.98 -9.21 -9.66
C TYR A 20 6.12 -9.68 -8.48
N GLN A 21 6.03 -8.84 -7.44
CA GLN A 21 5.21 -9.13 -6.28
C GLN A 21 3.71 -9.12 -6.61
N ASP A 22 3.31 -8.34 -7.61
CA ASP A 22 1.96 -8.32 -8.12
C ASP A 22 1.77 -9.36 -9.21
N GLN A 23 0.95 -10.38 -8.95
CA GLN A 23 0.68 -11.48 -9.88
C GLN A 23 -0.07 -11.02 -11.14
N GLU A 24 -0.66 -9.82 -11.13
CA GLU A 24 -1.26 -9.21 -12.32
C GLU A 24 -0.23 -8.57 -13.26
N ILE A 25 1.03 -8.43 -12.80
CA ILE A 25 2.16 -8.09 -13.65
C ILE A 25 2.79 -9.41 -14.10
N ARG A 26 2.87 -9.62 -15.41
CA ARG A 26 3.45 -10.84 -15.97
C ARG A 26 4.96 -10.86 -15.73
N ASP A 27 5.47 -11.94 -15.11
CA ASP A 27 6.91 -12.14 -14.93
C ASP A 27 7.68 -12.25 -16.25
N LEU A 28 8.95 -11.85 -16.19
CA LEU A 28 9.95 -11.99 -17.26
C LEU A 28 10.89 -13.15 -16.94
N ASN A 29 11.47 -13.78 -17.95
CA ASN A 29 12.27 -14.98 -17.71
C ASN A 29 13.70 -14.67 -17.26
N TYR A 30 14.34 -13.62 -17.80
CA TYR A 30 15.80 -13.45 -17.66
C TYR A 30 16.30 -12.06 -17.25
N ALA A 31 15.43 -11.07 -17.06
CA ALA A 31 15.83 -9.71 -16.68
C ALA A 31 16.76 -9.65 -15.43
N HIS A 32 16.44 -10.38 -14.36
CA HIS A 32 17.31 -10.47 -13.17
C HIS A 32 18.68 -11.08 -13.49
N TRP A 33 18.71 -12.05 -14.40
CA TRP A 33 19.92 -12.73 -14.82
C TRP A 33 20.78 -11.82 -15.71
N ASP A 34 20.17 -11.03 -16.59
CA ASP A 34 20.85 -10.04 -17.40
C ASP A 34 21.56 -8.98 -16.54
N ALA A 35 20.92 -8.51 -15.47
CA ALA A 35 21.53 -7.64 -14.48
C ALA A 35 22.73 -8.29 -13.77
N GLN A 36 22.63 -9.56 -13.38
CA GLN A 36 23.73 -10.29 -12.75
C GLN A 36 24.93 -10.45 -13.69
N VAL A 37 24.68 -10.80 -14.96
CA VAL A 37 25.75 -10.95 -15.96
C VAL A 37 26.42 -9.60 -16.26
N PHE A 38 25.64 -8.52 -16.33
CA PHE A 38 26.18 -7.17 -16.51
C PHE A 38 27.01 -6.72 -15.29
N ALA A 39 26.53 -6.97 -14.08
CA ALA A 39 27.29 -6.69 -12.85
C ALA A 39 28.61 -7.48 -12.80
N ALA A 40 28.59 -8.77 -13.17
CA ALA A 40 29.80 -9.59 -13.26
C ALA A 40 30.78 -9.05 -14.31
N PHE A 41 30.29 -8.52 -15.43
CA PHE A 41 31.14 -7.82 -16.39
C PHE A 41 31.81 -6.60 -15.76
N LEU A 42 31.07 -5.73 -15.04
CA LEU A 42 31.64 -4.55 -14.39
C LEU A 42 32.72 -4.88 -13.33
N GLN A 43 32.60 -6.04 -12.68
CA GLN A 43 33.58 -6.54 -11.72
C GLN A 43 34.85 -7.09 -12.38
N SER A 44 34.78 -7.48 -13.65
CA SER A 44 35.94 -7.95 -14.39
C SER A 44 36.93 -6.81 -14.69
N ASN A 45 38.17 -7.16 -15.03
CA ASN A 45 39.18 -6.19 -15.47
C ASN A 45 38.70 -5.35 -16.66
N ALA A 46 38.03 -5.98 -17.63
CA ALA A 46 37.47 -5.29 -18.81
C ALA A 46 36.37 -4.30 -18.43
N GLY A 47 35.55 -4.64 -17.42
CA GLY A 47 34.49 -3.76 -16.90
C GLY A 47 34.96 -2.69 -15.91
N GLY A 48 36.26 -2.62 -15.62
CA GLY A 48 36.86 -1.60 -14.75
C GLY A 48 37.08 -2.04 -13.31
N SER A 49 36.96 -3.33 -13.00
CA SER A 49 37.22 -3.92 -11.68
C SER A 49 36.43 -3.26 -10.54
N LEU A 50 35.14 -2.98 -10.77
CA LEU A 50 34.31 -2.32 -9.76
C LEU A 50 34.13 -3.22 -8.54
N GLY A 51 34.58 -2.75 -7.37
CA GLY A 51 34.29 -3.39 -6.09
C GLY A 51 32.86 -3.12 -5.60
N SER A 52 32.43 -3.83 -4.57
CA SER A 52 31.12 -3.66 -3.90
C SER A 52 30.83 -2.24 -3.42
N GLN A 53 31.85 -1.43 -3.08
CA GLN A 53 31.66 -0.02 -2.70
C GLN A 53 31.34 0.89 -3.88
N GLN A 54 31.58 0.41 -5.10
CA GLN A 54 31.36 1.14 -6.34
C GLN A 54 30.15 0.62 -7.10
N MET A 55 29.53 -0.48 -6.68
CA MET A 55 28.41 -1.09 -7.37
C MET A 55 27.33 -1.58 -6.41
N ARG A 56 26.06 -1.26 -6.72
CA ARG A 56 24.89 -1.87 -6.08
C ARG A 56 24.14 -2.70 -7.11
N LEU A 57 23.90 -3.97 -6.80
CA LEU A 57 23.10 -4.90 -7.60
C LEU A 57 21.79 -5.20 -6.84
N LEU A 58 20.65 -4.92 -7.46
CA LEU A 58 19.33 -5.19 -6.93
C LEU A 58 18.57 -6.10 -7.89
N VAL A 59 18.19 -7.29 -7.43
CA VAL A 59 17.46 -8.26 -8.27
C VAL A 59 16.20 -8.79 -7.60
N ASN A 60 15.13 -8.95 -8.38
CA ASN A 60 13.82 -9.46 -7.94
C ASN A 60 13.39 -8.84 -6.60
N SER A 61 13.16 -9.63 -5.56
CA SER A 61 12.71 -9.13 -4.25
C SER A 61 13.62 -8.12 -3.56
N GLN A 62 14.86 -7.94 -4.02
CA GLN A 62 15.78 -6.89 -3.55
C GLN A 62 15.59 -5.56 -4.28
N ALA A 63 14.96 -5.58 -5.45
CA ALA A 63 14.70 -4.42 -6.29
C ALA A 63 13.35 -3.78 -5.96
N THR A 64 13.09 -3.54 -4.67
CA THR A 64 11.92 -2.75 -4.23
C THR A 64 12.08 -1.29 -4.63
N MET A 65 10.98 -0.56 -4.72
CA MET A 65 11.01 0.87 -5.04
C MET A 65 11.89 1.64 -4.05
N ALA A 66 11.79 1.34 -2.75
CA ALA A 66 12.63 1.97 -1.74
C ALA A 66 14.12 1.66 -1.94
N ALA A 67 14.46 0.40 -2.24
CA ALA A 67 15.85 -0.01 -2.48
C ALA A 67 16.44 0.64 -3.74
N ILE A 68 15.66 0.78 -4.81
CA ILE A 68 16.12 1.45 -6.03
C ILE A 68 16.30 2.94 -5.79
N GLN A 69 15.37 3.61 -5.10
CA GLN A 69 15.53 5.02 -4.72
C GLN A 69 16.76 5.23 -3.83
N ALA A 70 17.00 4.33 -2.87
CA ALA A 70 18.21 4.31 -2.04
C ALA A 70 19.49 4.18 -2.87
N GLY A 71 19.46 3.37 -3.93
CA GLY A 71 20.54 3.25 -4.90
C GLY A 71 20.80 4.54 -5.67
N LEU A 72 19.73 5.18 -6.17
CA LEU A 72 19.83 6.44 -6.90
C LEU A 72 20.36 7.58 -6.02
N GLU A 73 19.89 7.67 -4.77
CA GLU A 73 20.36 8.67 -3.82
C GLU A 73 21.82 8.43 -3.44
N TRP A 74 22.24 7.19 -3.26
CA TRP A 74 23.65 6.86 -3.03
C TRP A 74 24.55 7.34 -4.18
N VAL A 75 24.13 7.16 -5.43
CA VAL A 75 24.83 7.72 -6.60
C VAL A 75 24.93 9.24 -6.48
N MET A 76 23.82 9.91 -6.18
CA MET A 76 23.74 11.36 -6.04
C MET A 76 24.63 11.91 -4.93
N GLN A 77 24.77 11.20 -3.82
CA GLN A 77 25.59 11.59 -2.68
C GLN A 77 27.07 11.26 -2.87
N THR A 78 27.39 10.24 -3.66
CA THR A 78 28.75 9.71 -3.79
C THR A 78 29.49 10.30 -4.98
N ALA A 79 28.81 10.53 -6.11
CA ALA A 79 29.41 11.00 -7.33
C ALA A 79 30.02 12.41 -7.18
N ARG A 80 31.20 12.61 -7.75
CA ARG A 80 31.95 13.88 -7.76
C ARG A 80 32.34 14.24 -9.19
N LYS A 81 32.67 15.51 -9.41
CA LYS A 81 33.12 16.01 -10.71
C LYS A 81 34.19 15.11 -11.33
N GLY A 82 33.97 14.70 -12.58
CA GLY A 82 34.84 13.81 -13.34
C GLY A 82 34.60 12.31 -13.11
N ASP A 83 33.75 11.92 -12.16
CA ASP A 83 33.32 10.53 -11.98
C ASP A 83 32.42 10.07 -13.15
N ARG A 84 32.30 8.75 -13.28
CA ARG A 84 31.37 8.08 -14.19
C ARG A 84 30.33 7.33 -13.38
N VAL A 85 29.07 7.42 -13.80
CA VAL A 85 27.95 6.70 -13.21
C VAL A 85 27.33 5.82 -14.28
N ILE A 86 27.07 4.55 -13.95
CA ILE A 86 26.34 3.60 -14.78
C ILE A 86 25.03 3.28 -14.08
N PHE A 87 23.90 3.55 -14.72
CA PHE A 87 22.60 3.03 -14.29
C PHE A 87 22.13 2.01 -15.33
N TYR A 88 22.11 0.73 -14.93
CA TYR A 88 21.61 -0.37 -15.75
C TYR A 88 20.28 -0.85 -15.17
N PHE A 89 19.26 -0.94 -16.00
CA PHE A 89 17.96 -1.47 -15.62
C PHE A 89 17.49 -2.49 -16.66
N SER A 90 17.11 -3.69 -16.22
CA SER A 90 16.41 -4.71 -17.01
C SER A 90 15.09 -5.09 -16.31
N GLY A 91 13.98 -5.02 -17.03
CA GLY A 91 12.66 -5.28 -16.45
C GLY A 91 11.52 -4.71 -17.29
N HIS A 92 10.34 -4.55 -16.68
CA HIS A 92 9.24 -3.83 -17.31
C HIS A 92 9.46 -2.32 -17.23
N GLY A 93 9.27 -1.62 -18.35
CA GLY A 93 8.78 -0.24 -18.31
C GLY A 93 7.25 -0.25 -18.27
N ASP A 94 6.53 0.86 -18.18
CA ASP A 94 5.13 1.00 -18.64
C ASP A 94 4.73 2.48 -18.66
N VAL A 95 3.52 2.81 -19.15
CA VAL A 95 2.96 4.16 -19.08
C VAL A 95 1.66 4.17 -18.31
N GLU A 96 1.46 5.20 -17.50
CA GLU A 96 0.16 5.51 -16.92
C GLU A 96 -0.52 6.62 -17.75
N THR A 97 -1.73 6.34 -18.25
CA THR A 97 -2.56 7.28 -19.03
C THR A 97 -3.63 7.89 -18.12
N ILE A 98 -3.31 8.99 -17.43
CA ILE A 98 -4.31 9.73 -16.63
C ILE A 98 -4.28 11.20 -17.04
N ASN A 99 -5.45 11.75 -17.37
CA ASN A 99 -5.69 13.17 -17.71
C ASN A 99 -4.86 13.69 -18.91
N ASP A 100 -4.80 12.92 -20.00
CA ASP A 100 -4.07 13.25 -21.25
C ASP A 100 -2.55 13.48 -21.08
N GLN A 101 -1.99 13.21 -19.89
CA GLN A 101 -0.53 13.19 -19.66
C GLN A 101 -0.04 11.76 -19.53
N GLU A 102 0.77 11.34 -20.49
CA GLU A 102 1.37 10.02 -20.53
C GLU A 102 2.74 10.09 -19.84
N LYS A 103 2.85 9.48 -18.65
CA LYS A 103 4.11 9.40 -17.91
C LYS A 103 4.69 8.01 -18.02
N GLY A 104 5.99 7.95 -18.32
CA GLY A 104 6.72 6.69 -18.38
C GLY A 104 7.32 6.26 -17.05
N TYR A 105 7.31 4.95 -16.81
CA TYR A 105 7.75 4.33 -15.58
C TYR A 105 8.66 3.13 -15.84
N LEU A 106 9.59 2.86 -14.92
CA LEU A 106 10.28 1.56 -14.79
C LEU A 106 9.77 0.86 -13.52
N LEU A 107 9.37 -0.40 -13.66
CA LEU A 107 8.66 -1.12 -12.59
C LEU A 107 9.67 -1.77 -11.64
N ALA A 108 9.48 -1.51 -10.35
CA ALA A 108 10.17 -2.20 -9.26
C ALA A 108 9.45 -3.53 -8.95
N TYR A 109 10.09 -4.37 -8.13
CA TYR A 109 9.52 -5.64 -7.66
C TYR A 109 8.14 -5.49 -7.02
N ASP A 110 7.97 -4.47 -6.18
CA ASP A 110 6.78 -4.19 -5.38
C ASP A 110 5.86 -3.14 -6.01
N THR A 111 6.03 -2.85 -7.31
CA THR A 111 5.10 -2.00 -8.06
C THR A 111 3.74 -2.70 -8.16
N PRO A 112 2.64 -2.08 -7.69
CA PRO A 112 1.30 -2.60 -7.89
C PRO A 112 0.84 -2.32 -9.31
N ARG A 113 0.06 -3.24 -9.88
CA ARG A 113 -0.40 -3.15 -11.26
C ARG A 113 -1.21 -1.90 -11.58
N ASN A 114 -1.96 -1.43 -10.59
CA ASN A 114 -2.98 -0.41 -10.71
C ASN A 114 -2.55 0.98 -10.23
N ASN A 115 -1.27 1.17 -9.88
CA ASN A 115 -0.79 2.44 -9.35
C ASN A 115 0.72 2.60 -9.54
N TYR A 116 1.13 3.01 -10.74
CA TYR A 116 2.54 3.21 -11.06
C TYR A 116 3.11 4.48 -10.42
N ARG A 117 2.28 5.51 -10.25
CA ARG A 117 2.68 6.80 -9.68
C ARG A 117 3.38 6.71 -8.33
N LEU A 118 2.95 5.80 -7.47
CA LEU A 118 3.47 5.71 -6.11
C LEU A 118 4.70 4.80 -5.99
N ASN A 119 4.74 3.72 -6.77
CA ASN A 119 5.67 2.62 -6.54
C ASN A 119 6.40 2.15 -7.80
N ALA A 120 6.55 3.03 -8.79
CA ALA A 120 7.42 2.82 -9.94
C ALA A 120 8.35 4.03 -10.12
N ILE A 121 9.45 3.81 -10.84
CA ILE A 121 10.44 4.85 -11.11
C ILE A 121 9.91 5.76 -12.22
N ASP A 122 9.43 6.95 -11.84
CA ASP A 122 9.01 7.99 -12.80
C ASP A 122 10.23 8.41 -13.63
N LEU A 123 10.16 8.19 -14.95
CA LEU A 123 11.23 8.54 -15.87
C LEU A 123 11.45 10.06 -15.98
N THR A 124 10.42 10.85 -15.75
CA THR A 124 10.53 12.32 -15.64
C THR A 124 11.40 12.67 -14.45
N TYR A 125 11.15 12.03 -13.30
CA TYR A 125 11.96 12.23 -12.10
C TYR A 125 13.42 11.83 -12.34
N LEU A 126 13.64 10.67 -12.97
CA LEU A 126 14.98 10.20 -13.31
C LEU A 126 15.72 11.21 -14.22
N ASN A 127 15.04 11.75 -15.23
CA ASN A 127 15.60 12.76 -16.12
C ASN A 127 15.88 14.10 -15.41
N GLU A 128 14.94 14.60 -14.62
CA GLU A 128 15.04 15.91 -14.00
C GLU A 128 15.96 15.95 -12.77
N HIS A 129 16.03 14.86 -12.01
CA HIS A 129 16.75 14.82 -10.73
C HIS A 129 18.04 14.02 -10.75
N LEU A 130 18.14 12.93 -11.53
CA LEU A 130 19.39 12.18 -11.63
C LEU A 130 20.24 12.75 -12.77
N VAL A 131 19.71 12.70 -13.99
CA VAL A 131 20.48 13.02 -15.21
C VAL A 131 20.93 14.47 -15.19
N ARG A 132 19.99 15.41 -15.06
CA ARG A 132 20.28 16.85 -15.06
C ARG A 132 21.27 17.24 -13.96
N GLU A 133 21.08 16.76 -12.73
CA GLU A 133 21.93 17.14 -11.60
C GLU A 133 23.34 16.57 -11.72
N LEU A 134 23.50 15.31 -12.17
CA LEU A 134 24.82 14.72 -12.43
C LEU A 134 25.54 15.45 -13.57
N SER A 135 24.82 15.77 -14.65
CA SER A 135 25.34 16.57 -15.76
C SER A 135 25.85 17.94 -15.31
N LEU A 136 25.10 18.63 -14.44
CA LEU A 136 25.53 19.92 -13.87
C LEU A 136 26.79 19.81 -13.00
N ARG A 137 27.05 18.65 -12.42
CA ARG A 137 28.26 18.36 -11.62
C ARG A 137 29.44 17.88 -12.48
N GLU A 138 29.31 17.86 -13.80
CA GLU A 138 30.29 17.31 -14.74
C GLU A 138 30.62 15.83 -14.41
N VAL A 139 29.59 15.07 -14.04
CA VAL A 139 29.64 13.60 -13.89
C VAL A 139 29.15 12.99 -15.19
N GLN A 140 29.89 12.01 -15.73
CA GLN A 140 29.45 11.28 -16.91
C GLN A 140 28.40 10.23 -16.52
N LEU A 141 27.17 10.34 -17.01
CA LEU A 141 26.15 9.32 -16.82
C LEU A 141 26.07 8.39 -18.04
N ILE A 142 26.05 7.07 -17.81
CA ILE A 142 25.73 6.03 -18.79
C ILE A 142 24.45 5.35 -18.31
N LEU A 143 23.35 5.59 -19.02
CA LEU A 143 22.05 4.98 -18.77
C LEU A 143 21.83 3.84 -19.75
N ILE A 144 21.58 2.64 -19.24
CA ILE A 144 21.33 1.44 -20.04
C ILE A 144 19.99 0.87 -19.61
N THR A 145 19.04 0.79 -20.54
CA THR A 145 17.67 0.32 -20.25
C THR A 145 17.28 -0.82 -21.17
N ASP A 146 17.19 -2.02 -20.61
CA ASP A 146 16.51 -3.17 -21.19
C ASP A 146 15.06 -3.24 -20.69
N ALA A 147 14.30 -2.18 -20.98
CA ALA A 147 12.95 -1.95 -20.48
C ALA A 147 11.98 -1.67 -21.63
N CYS A 148 11.63 -2.73 -22.37
CA CYS A 148 10.68 -2.65 -23.49
C CYS A 148 9.70 -3.83 -23.50
N HIS A 149 9.23 -4.31 -22.35
CA HIS A 149 8.18 -5.34 -22.32
C HIS A 149 6.74 -4.78 -22.26
N SER A 150 6.56 -3.47 -22.44
CA SER A 150 5.39 -2.76 -21.93
C SER A 150 4.57 -1.97 -22.94
N GLY A 151 3.37 -1.57 -22.54
CA GLY A 151 2.28 -1.10 -23.40
C GLY A 151 1.22 -2.14 -23.76
N ALA A 152 1.24 -3.33 -23.15
CA ALA A 152 0.06 -4.22 -23.08
C ALA A 152 -0.65 -4.14 -21.71
N LEU A 153 -0.02 -3.47 -20.74
CA LEU A 153 -0.43 -3.45 -19.35
C LEU A 153 -1.38 -2.25 -19.12
N ALA A 154 -1.08 -1.01 -19.47
CA ALA A 154 -2.04 0.10 -19.32
C ALA A 154 -3.24 0.14 -20.33
N GLY A 155 -3.62 -1.01 -20.91
CA GLY A 155 -4.57 -1.13 -22.02
C GLY A 155 -3.85 -1.19 -23.36
N GLU A 156 -4.44 -1.85 -24.36
CA GLU A 156 -3.87 -2.07 -25.71
C GLU A 156 -3.70 -0.77 -26.55
N GLY A 157 -3.70 0.40 -25.91
CA GLY A 157 -3.49 1.68 -26.56
C GLY A 157 -2.04 1.88 -26.98
N VAL A 158 -1.81 1.94 -28.29
CA VAL A 158 -0.52 2.22 -28.97
C VAL A 158 0.25 3.41 -28.35
N ARG A 159 -0.46 4.39 -27.77
CA ARG A 159 0.13 5.61 -27.19
C ARG A 159 0.98 5.40 -25.93
N GLY A 160 0.64 4.42 -25.09
CA GLY A 160 1.44 4.13 -23.88
C GLY A 160 2.87 3.71 -24.20
N ARG A 161 3.13 3.05 -25.34
CA ARG A 161 4.51 2.75 -25.74
C ARG A 161 5.28 4.00 -26.18
N GLU A 162 4.58 4.98 -26.73
CA GLU A 162 5.15 6.21 -27.26
C GLU A 162 5.71 7.08 -26.13
N ALA A 163 5.00 7.24 -25.02
CA ALA A 163 5.43 8.17 -23.99
C ALA A 163 6.60 7.69 -23.12
N THR A 164 6.65 6.41 -22.73
CA THR A 164 7.83 5.87 -22.03
C THR A 164 9.07 5.97 -22.90
N ALA A 165 8.96 5.56 -24.17
CA ALA A 165 10.08 5.68 -25.10
C ALA A 165 10.47 7.15 -25.34
N ALA A 166 9.50 8.06 -25.49
CA ALA A 166 9.75 9.49 -25.66
C ALA A 166 10.45 10.13 -24.45
N GLU A 167 10.08 9.74 -23.23
CA GLU A 167 10.72 10.22 -22.01
C GLU A 167 12.16 9.69 -21.90
N LEU A 168 12.40 8.43 -22.25
CA LEU A 168 13.75 7.86 -22.31
C LEU A 168 14.64 8.53 -23.36
N MET A 169 14.05 9.05 -24.44
CA MET A 169 14.74 9.75 -25.53
C MET A 169 15.10 11.22 -25.23
N LYS A 170 14.62 11.82 -24.12
CA LYS A 170 14.99 13.19 -23.76
C LYS A 170 16.49 13.31 -23.51
N ARG A 171 17.12 14.34 -24.09
CA ARG A 171 18.57 14.53 -24.12
C ARG A 171 19.07 15.61 -23.18
N TYR A 172 20.15 15.31 -22.48
CA TYR A 172 20.90 16.23 -21.62
C TYR A 172 22.40 16.23 -21.97
N ALA A 173 23.13 17.25 -21.53
CA ALA A 173 24.57 17.33 -21.78
C ALA A 173 25.35 16.31 -20.92
N GLN A 174 26.39 15.67 -21.47
CA GLN A 174 27.27 14.71 -20.76
C GLN A 174 26.64 13.36 -20.32
N GLU A 175 25.57 12.91 -21.00
CA GLU A 175 25.05 11.55 -20.85
C GLU A 175 25.33 10.68 -22.08
N VAL A 176 25.33 9.37 -21.85
CA VAL A 176 25.23 8.31 -22.86
C VAL A 176 24.00 7.49 -22.51
N ARG A 177 23.13 7.24 -23.49
CA ARG A 177 21.97 6.36 -23.35
C ARG A 177 22.07 5.20 -24.32
N ILE A 178 21.82 4.00 -23.80
CA ILE A 178 21.80 2.75 -24.56
C ILE A 178 20.46 2.08 -24.26
N MET A 179 19.58 2.01 -25.26
CA MET A 179 18.24 1.45 -25.12
C MET A 179 18.14 0.14 -25.88
N SER A 180 17.38 -0.82 -25.34
CA SER A 180 17.25 -2.13 -25.97
C SER A 180 16.41 -2.16 -27.23
N CYS A 181 15.50 -1.20 -27.40
CA CYS A 181 14.56 -1.17 -28.51
C CYS A 181 14.17 0.26 -28.90
N GLN A 182 13.62 0.43 -30.11
CA GLN A 182 12.95 1.66 -30.56
C GLN A 182 11.49 1.71 -30.07
N PRO A 183 10.81 2.88 -30.17
CA PRO A 183 9.37 2.95 -29.94
C PRO A 183 8.64 1.88 -30.76
N TYR A 184 7.60 1.27 -30.18
CA TYR A 184 6.79 0.19 -30.77
C TYR A 184 7.43 -1.19 -30.89
N GLU A 185 8.67 -1.36 -30.42
CA GLU A 185 9.34 -2.66 -30.39
C GLU A 185 9.30 -3.28 -29.01
N LEU A 186 9.54 -4.60 -28.94
CA LEU A 186 9.65 -5.31 -27.68
C LEU A 186 11.09 -5.77 -27.48
N SER A 187 11.56 -5.73 -26.24
CA SER A 187 12.78 -6.46 -25.91
C SER A 187 12.47 -7.96 -25.91
N LEU A 188 13.28 -8.74 -26.61
CA LEU A 188 13.09 -10.18 -26.79
C LEU A 188 14.05 -10.97 -25.91
N GLU A 189 13.56 -12.07 -25.36
CA GLU A 189 14.33 -12.96 -24.49
C GLU A 189 14.15 -14.42 -24.90
N SER A 190 15.21 -15.23 -24.78
CA SER A 190 15.20 -16.64 -25.20
C SER A 190 16.37 -17.44 -24.63
N THR A 191 16.21 -18.77 -24.56
CA THR A 191 17.26 -19.73 -24.19
C THR A 191 18.41 -19.80 -25.20
N GLN A 192 18.19 -19.37 -26.45
CA GLN A 192 19.21 -19.43 -27.49
C GLN A 192 20.39 -18.47 -27.25
N TRP A 193 20.20 -17.44 -26.43
CA TRP A 193 21.24 -16.47 -26.07
C TRP A 193 21.76 -16.76 -24.67
N GLY A 194 23.01 -17.21 -24.56
CA GLY A 194 23.66 -17.41 -23.26
C GLY A 194 22.93 -18.34 -22.29
N GLN A 195 22.26 -19.39 -22.80
CA GLN A 195 21.42 -20.33 -22.03
C GLN A 195 20.14 -19.72 -21.41
N GLY A 196 19.73 -18.52 -21.81
CA GLY A 196 18.54 -17.82 -21.28
C GLY A 196 18.84 -16.38 -20.93
N ARG A 197 18.66 -15.46 -21.89
CA ARG A 197 18.95 -14.02 -21.76
C ARG A 197 18.07 -13.17 -22.68
N GLY A 198 17.95 -11.88 -22.36
CA GLY A 198 17.51 -10.85 -23.31
C GLY A 198 18.53 -10.70 -24.45
N VAL A 199 18.07 -10.63 -25.69
CA VAL A 199 18.94 -10.51 -26.87
C VAL A 199 19.81 -9.26 -26.82
N PHE A 200 19.23 -8.14 -26.38
CA PHE A 200 19.96 -6.89 -26.22
C PHE A 200 21.05 -7.04 -25.17
N SER A 201 20.68 -7.48 -23.97
CA SER A 201 21.62 -7.63 -22.87
C SER A 201 22.72 -8.64 -23.22
N TYR A 202 22.41 -9.69 -24.00
CA TYR A 202 23.38 -10.65 -24.51
C TYR A 202 24.46 -9.98 -25.35
N PHE A 203 24.07 -9.32 -26.43
CA PHE A 203 25.00 -8.66 -27.33
C PHE A 203 25.64 -7.41 -26.71
N LEU A 204 24.99 -6.72 -25.78
CA LEU A 204 25.60 -5.64 -25.01
C LEU A 204 26.84 -6.12 -24.27
N VAL A 205 26.71 -7.17 -23.48
CA VAL A 205 27.85 -7.71 -22.72
C VAL A 205 28.90 -8.31 -23.65
N ASP A 206 28.50 -8.95 -24.76
CA ASP A 206 29.43 -9.51 -25.74
C ASP A 206 30.24 -8.42 -26.47
N GLY A 207 29.56 -7.38 -26.94
CA GLY A 207 30.17 -6.22 -27.57
C GLY A 207 31.16 -5.52 -26.65
N LEU A 208 30.76 -5.26 -25.40
CA LEU A 208 31.60 -4.65 -24.38
C LEU A 208 32.82 -5.50 -23.97
N LYS A 209 32.78 -6.82 -24.20
CA LYS A 209 33.92 -7.73 -24.00
C LYS A 209 34.90 -7.74 -25.18
N GLY A 210 34.56 -7.07 -26.29
CA GLY A 210 35.45 -6.87 -27.43
C GLY A 210 34.91 -7.36 -28.77
N SER A 211 33.74 -7.99 -28.81
CA SER A 211 33.12 -8.33 -30.11
C SER A 211 32.78 -7.09 -30.94
N ALA A 212 32.65 -5.92 -30.30
CA ALA A 212 32.41 -4.65 -30.96
C ALA A 212 33.69 -3.93 -31.43
N ASP A 213 34.91 -4.39 -31.09
CA ASP A 213 36.17 -3.77 -31.52
C ASP A 213 36.42 -4.06 -33.02
N LEU A 214 35.93 -3.16 -33.88
CA LEU A 214 35.92 -3.34 -35.33
C LEU A 214 37.26 -2.94 -35.94
N ASP A 215 37.95 -1.95 -35.37
CA ASP A 215 39.23 -1.45 -35.87
C ASP A 215 40.45 -2.15 -35.24
N ARG A 216 40.21 -2.99 -34.23
CA ARG A 216 41.20 -3.80 -33.49
C ARG A 216 42.17 -2.96 -32.67
N ASP A 217 41.75 -1.80 -32.19
CA ASP A 217 42.56 -0.92 -31.34
C ASP A 217 42.56 -1.31 -29.85
N GLN A 218 41.91 -2.44 -29.52
CA GLN A 218 41.73 -2.97 -28.16
C GLN A 218 40.88 -2.07 -27.25
N LYS A 219 40.03 -1.23 -27.83
CA LYS A 219 38.99 -0.49 -27.13
C LYS A 219 37.65 -0.76 -27.82
N VAL A 220 36.59 -0.45 -27.09
CA VAL A 220 35.24 -0.40 -27.66
C VAL A 220 34.74 1.02 -27.44
N ASP A 221 34.62 1.77 -28.54
CA ASP A 221 34.01 3.09 -28.53
C ASP A 221 32.49 3.05 -28.74
N LEU A 222 31.85 4.21 -28.62
CA LEU A 222 30.40 4.31 -28.73
C LEU A 222 29.90 4.03 -30.15
N TYR A 223 30.66 4.41 -31.17
CA TYR A 223 30.30 4.18 -32.56
C TYR A 223 30.36 2.69 -32.91
N GLU A 224 31.43 2.04 -32.48
CA GLU A 224 31.63 0.60 -32.60
C GLU A 224 30.54 -0.19 -31.88
N LEU A 225 30.26 0.15 -30.63
CA LEU A 225 29.22 -0.51 -29.85
C LEU A 225 27.83 -0.29 -30.47
N GLU A 226 27.50 0.93 -30.91
CA GLU A 226 26.24 1.22 -31.60
C GLU A 226 26.08 0.34 -32.85
N HIS A 227 27.10 0.29 -33.70
CA HIS A 227 27.06 -0.46 -34.96
C HIS A 227 26.93 -1.97 -34.71
N PHE A 228 27.74 -2.49 -33.78
CA PHE A 228 27.69 -3.90 -33.38
C PHE A 228 26.30 -4.30 -32.86
N LEU A 229 25.75 -3.52 -31.93
CA LEU A 229 24.43 -3.79 -31.36
C LEU A 229 23.34 -3.73 -32.42
N GLN A 230 23.34 -2.71 -33.27
CA GLN A 230 22.36 -2.57 -34.33
C GLN A 230 22.39 -3.74 -35.32
N ASP A 231 23.57 -4.22 -35.70
CA ASP A 231 23.66 -5.31 -36.68
C ASP A 231 23.38 -6.68 -36.08
N GLU A 232 23.99 -7.03 -34.95
CA GLU A 232 23.81 -8.34 -34.34
C GLU A 232 22.38 -8.56 -33.82
N ILE A 233 21.80 -7.57 -33.14
CA ILE A 233 20.44 -7.70 -32.59
C ILE A 233 19.41 -7.70 -33.72
N ARG A 234 19.58 -6.87 -34.75
CA ARG A 234 18.69 -6.86 -35.91
C ARG A 234 18.74 -8.19 -36.66
N GLN A 235 19.92 -8.81 -36.79
CA GLN A 235 20.05 -10.12 -37.43
C GLN A 235 19.44 -11.23 -36.55
N ALA A 236 19.81 -11.27 -35.27
CA ALA A 236 19.36 -12.29 -34.33
C ALA A 236 17.84 -12.28 -34.09
N THR A 237 17.19 -11.13 -34.23
CA THR A 237 15.74 -10.97 -34.02
C THR A 237 14.92 -10.99 -35.31
N ASN A 238 15.57 -11.17 -36.47
CA ASN A 238 14.94 -11.00 -37.79
C ASN A 238 14.25 -9.63 -37.92
N LYS A 239 14.97 -8.56 -37.54
CA LYS A 239 14.57 -7.14 -37.62
C LYS A 239 13.37 -6.78 -36.74
N LYS A 240 13.15 -7.49 -35.64
CA LYS A 240 12.05 -7.21 -34.71
C LYS A 240 12.43 -6.26 -33.57
N GLN A 241 13.74 -6.12 -33.32
CA GLN A 241 14.28 -5.28 -32.27
C GLN A 241 15.48 -4.52 -32.81
N HIS A 242 15.49 -3.21 -32.58
CA HIS A 242 16.52 -2.28 -32.99
C HIS A 242 16.95 -1.47 -31.75
N PRO A 243 18.14 -1.73 -31.20
CA PRO A 243 18.66 -0.94 -30.09
C PRO A 243 18.97 0.49 -30.55
N ASP A 244 19.02 1.41 -29.60
CA ASP A 244 19.44 2.80 -29.84
C ASP A 244 20.58 3.19 -28.92
N VAL A 245 21.53 3.97 -29.45
CA VAL A 245 22.65 4.52 -28.68
C VAL A 245 22.79 6.00 -29.03
N PHE A 246 22.68 6.87 -28.03
CA PHE A 246 22.79 8.30 -28.26
C PHE A 246 23.38 9.04 -27.06
N GLY A 247 23.85 10.26 -27.30
CA GLY A 247 24.67 11.00 -26.34
C GLY A 247 26.16 10.63 -26.46
N GLY A 248 27.00 11.24 -25.62
CA GLY A 248 28.46 11.07 -25.67
C GLY A 248 29.13 11.60 -26.95
N ARG A 249 30.44 11.36 -27.07
CA ARG A 249 31.21 11.56 -28.32
C ARG A 249 31.40 10.20 -28.99
N LYS A 250 31.32 10.12 -30.31
CA LYS A 250 31.41 8.84 -31.04
C LYS A 250 32.70 8.07 -30.73
N GLU A 251 33.82 8.79 -30.68
CA GLU A 251 35.16 8.24 -30.42
C GLU A 251 35.42 8.00 -28.92
N GLN A 252 34.39 8.12 -28.08
CA GLN A 252 34.54 7.95 -26.64
C GLN A 252 34.54 6.45 -26.29
N SER A 253 35.70 5.95 -25.89
CA SER A 253 35.83 4.62 -25.30
C SER A 253 35.00 4.51 -24.02
N LEU A 254 34.12 3.51 -23.99
CA LEU A 254 33.34 3.17 -22.80
C LEU A 254 34.15 2.28 -21.85
N PHE A 255 34.84 1.27 -22.39
CA PHE A 255 35.66 0.31 -21.63
C PHE A 255 36.93 -0.05 -22.42
N SER A 256 37.92 -0.61 -21.72
CA SER A 256 39.19 -1.08 -22.30
C SER A 256 39.19 -2.60 -22.35
N LEU A 257 39.71 -3.20 -23.42
CA LEU A 257 39.71 -4.65 -23.57
C LEU A 257 40.84 -5.31 -22.75
N ASP A 258 40.48 -6.38 -22.02
CA ASP A 258 41.45 -7.30 -21.40
C ASP A 258 41.62 -8.53 -22.31
N PRO A 259 42.83 -8.78 -22.86
CA PRO A 259 43.12 -9.92 -23.73
C PRO A 259 42.84 -11.30 -23.11
N ALA A 260 42.68 -11.40 -21.77
CA ALA A 260 42.51 -12.67 -21.06
C ALA A 260 41.05 -13.13 -20.87
N LEU A 261 40.04 -12.27 -21.13
CA LEU A 261 38.66 -12.49 -20.65
C LEU A 261 37.79 -13.42 -21.53
N ALA A 262 38.26 -13.84 -22.71
CA ALA A 262 37.48 -14.63 -23.65
C ALA A 262 37.24 -16.09 -23.22
N GLU A 263 37.96 -16.61 -22.23
CA GLU A 263 37.86 -18.02 -21.79
C GLU A 263 37.12 -18.25 -20.45
N GLU A 264 36.94 -17.23 -19.61
CA GLU A 264 36.55 -17.43 -18.19
C GLU A 264 35.03 -17.55 -17.94
N LEU A 265 34.18 -17.26 -18.92
CA LEU A 265 32.72 -17.18 -18.73
C LEU A 265 31.95 -18.51 -18.85
N LYS A 266 32.66 -19.65 -18.80
CA LYS A 266 32.03 -20.98 -18.86
C LYS A 266 31.88 -21.70 -17.51
N SER A 267 32.37 -21.13 -16.40
CA SER A 267 32.13 -21.69 -15.07
C SER A 267 31.27 -20.75 -14.24
N GLY A 268 29.96 -20.99 -14.29
CA GLY A 268 29.03 -20.37 -13.36
C GLY A 268 29.21 -20.97 -11.97
N GLU A 269 29.58 -20.14 -11.00
CA GLU A 269 29.20 -20.33 -9.60
C GLU A 269 28.84 -18.98 -8.97
N LYS A 270 27.80 -19.04 -8.13
CA LYS A 270 27.03 -17.94 -7.53
C LYS A 270 27.63 -17.46 -6.21
N GLU A 271 27.16 -16.29 -5.79
CA GLU A 271 27.16 -15.76 -4.41
C GLU A 271 28.51 -15.34 -3.80
N ALA A 272 29.03 -14.18 -4.24
CA ALA A 272 30.08 -13.47 -3.51
C ALA A 272 29.87 -11.96 -3.33
N VAL A 273 28.86 -11.35 -3.95
CA VAL A 273 28.80 -9.89 -4.10
C VAL A 273 28.30 -9.14 -2.87
N GLN A 274 27.64 -9.81 -1.91
CA GLN A 274 27.24 -9.18 -0.64
C GLN A 274 28.34 -9.23 0.45
N ARG A 275 29.34 -10.11 0.31
CA ARG A 275 30.33 -10.42 1.36
C ARG A 275 31.52 -9.45 1.43
N GLU A 276 31.69 -8.54 0.47
CA GLU A 276 32.82 -7.62 0.53
C GLU A 276 32.65 -6.54 1.61
N PHE A 277 31.42 -6.09 1.91
CA PHE A 277 31.19 -5.18 3.06
C PHE A 277 31.58 -5.86 4.37
N GLU A 278 31.11 -7.09 4.57
CA GLU A 278 31.53 -7.96 5.67
C GLU A 278 33.05 -8.11 5.70
N THR A 279 33.70 -8.44 4.59
CA THR A 279 35.15 -8.69 4.54
C THR A 279 36.00 -7.43 4.80
N LEU A 280 35.51 -6.24 4.43
CA LEU A 280 36.20 -4.96 4.66
C LEU A 280 36.06 -4.44 6.10
N VAL A 281 34.90 -4.70 6.74
CA VAL A 281 34.64 -4.33 8.15
C VAL A 281 35.25 -5.35 9.11
N LEU A 282 35.15 -6.65 8.79
CA LEU A 282 35.53 -7.78 9.65
C LEU A 282 37.02 -7.93 9.91
N LYS A 283 37.91 -7.36 9.08
CA LYS A 283 39.34 -7.71 9.17
C LYS A 283 40.22 -6.74 9.94
N ASN A 284 39.86 -5.47 10.14
CA ASN A 284 40.85 -4.48 10.61
C ASN A 284 40.38 -3.33 11.53
N VAL A 285 39.10 -3.17 11.91
CA VAL A 285 38.67 -1.91 12.59
C VAL A 285 37.59 -2.02 13.70
N ALA A 286 36.68 -2.99 13.69
CA ALA A 286 35.54 -3.01 14.64
C ALA A 286 35.79 -3.80 15.95
N SER A 287 35.19 -3.36 17.06
CA SER A 287 35.17 -4.10 18.33
C SER A 287 34.31 -5.37 18.23
N GLU A 288 34.57 -6.40 19.04
CA GLU A 288 33.73 -7.62 19.08
C GLU A 288 32.26 -7.29 19.36
N GLU A 289 32.01 -6.31 20.23
CA GLU A 289 30.66 -5.84 20.56
C GLU A 289 29.96 -5.15 19.38
N ALA A 290 30.66 -4.29 18.65
CA ALA A 290 30.10 -3.62 17.47
C ALA A 290 29.80 -4.62 16.35
N MET A 291 30.64 -5.65 16.19
CA MET A 291 30.37 -6.73 15.24
C MET A 291 29.12 -7.52 15.60
N LEU A 292 28.95 -7.86 16.88
CA LEU A 292 27.76 -8.55 17.36
C LEU A 292 26.49 -7.70 17.16
N ASN A 293 26.56 -6.40 17.45
CA ASN A 293 25.46 -5.47 17.18
C ASN A 293 25.12 -5.37 15.68
N TYR A 294 26.11 -5.46 14.80
CA TYR A 294 25.88 -5.48 13.35
C TYR A 294 25.19 -6.78 12.89
N GLU A 295 25.58 -7.92 13.42
CA GLU A 295 24.88 -9.20 13.15
C GLU A 295 23.44 -9.15 13.64
N TYR A 296 23.20 -8.63 14.85
CA TYR A 296 21.85 -8.46 15.37
C TYR A 296 21.04 -7.42 14.60
N PHE A 297 21.66 -6.34 14.13
CA PHE A 297 21.02 -5.38 13.24
C PHE A 297 20.50 -6.06 11.96
N GLN A 298 21.34 -6.82 11.27
CA GLN A 298 20.95 -7.54 10.05
C GLN A 298 19.87 -8.59 10.32
N ALA A 299 19.99 -9.34 11.43
CA ALA A 299 18.98 -10.31 11.83
C ALA A 299 17.63 -9.63 12.15
N ALA A 300 17.64 -8.49 12.85
CA ALA A 300 16.44 -7.74 13.18
C ALA A 300 15.74 -7.19 11.93
N ILE A 301 16.50 -6.66 10.95
CA ILE A 301 15.97 -6.26 9.64
C ILE A 301 15.29 -7.45 8.94
N LYS A 302 16.00 -8.59 8.85
CA LYS A 302 15.48 -9.80 8.19
C LYS A 302 14.21 -10.33 8.84
N ASN A 303 14.10 -10.22 10.16
CA ASN A 303 12.95 -10.67 10.94
C ASN A 303 11.83 -9.63 11.05
N GLY A 304 11.97 -8.44 10.44
CA GLY A 304 10.98 -7.36 10.51
C GLY A 304 10.86 -6.69 11.88
N MET A 305 11.82 -6.90 12.79
CA MET A 305 11.88 -6.28 14.11
C MET A 305 12.52 -4.89 13.99
N LEU A 306 11.80 -3.94 13.38
CA LEU A 306 12.42 -2.69 12.93
C LEU A 306 12.56 -1.63 14.04
N ILE A 307 11.49 -1.40 14.82
CA ILE A 307 11.52 -0.49 16.00
C ILE A 307 11.06 -1.20 17.28
N ALA A 308 10.22 -2.22 17.16
CA ALA A 308 9.75 -3.03 18.28
C ALA A 308 10.27 -4.47 18.14
N PRO A 309 10.76 -5.11 19.22
CA PRO A 309 10.85 -4.61 20.60
C PRO A 309 11.95 -3.55 20.80
N GLU A 310 11.79 -2.65 21.77
CA GLU A 310 12.68 -1.48 21.96
C GLU A 310 14.17 -1.83 22.13
N HIS A 311 14.51 -2.98 22.74
CA HIS A 311 15.90 -3.38 23.01
C HIS A 311 16.41 -4.52 22.12
N GLU A 312 15.63 -4.93 21.13
CA GLU A 312 15.96 -6.04 20.22
C GLU A 312 15.65 -5.69 18.76
N SER A 313 15.48 -4.40 18.47
CA SER A 313 15.10 -3.91 17.14
C SER A 313 16.28 -3.45 16.31
N ALA A 314 16.08 -3.39 15.00
CA ALA A 314 17.04 -2.83 14.07
C ALA A 314 17.38 -1.36 14.40
N ALA A 315 16.41 -0.56 14.84
CA ALA A 315 16.65 0.81 15.29
C ALA A 315 17.55 0.87 16.54
N PHE A 316 17.35 -0.03 17.50
CA PHE A 316 18.20 -0.13 18.69
C PHE A 316 19.65 -0.46 18.33
N TYR A 317 19.85 -1.51 17.52
CA TYR A 317 21.20 -1.90 17.09
C TYR A 317 21.84 -0.83 16.19
N TYR A 318 21.06 -0.15 15.36
CA TYR A 318 21.53 1.00 14.58
C TYR A 318 22.06 2.12 15.48
N ASP A 319 21.32 2.51 16.52
CA ASP A 319 21.74 3.59 17.42
C ASP A 319 23.03 3.20 18.18
N ALA A 320 23.16 1.93 18.58
CA ALA A 320 24.39 1.39 19.17
C ALA A 320 25.59 1.44 18.19
N LEU A 321 25.39 1.02 16.94
CA LEU A 321 26.41 1.07 15.88
C LEU A 321 26.79 2.50 15.51
N TYR A 322 25.81 3.42 15.47
CA TYR A 322 26.05 4.83 15.16
C TYR A 322 26.90 5.53 16.23
N ALA A 323 26.74 5.13 17.49
CA ALA A 323 27.55 5.63 18.60
C ALA A 323 28.99 5.09 18.58
N ASP A 324 29.23 3.91 17.99
CA ASP A 324 30.55 3.28 17.95
C ASP A 324 31.49 4.00 16.94
N PRO A 325 32.68 4.47 17.38
CA PRO A 325 33.64 5.13 16.50
C PRO A 325 34.09 4.31 15.27
N SER A 326 34.12 2.98 15.39
CA SER A 326 34.52 2.07 14.30
C SER A 326 33.49 2.01 13.17
N PHE A 327 32.22 2.32 13.46
CA PHE A 327 31.12 2.32 12.49
C PHE A 327 30.75 3.70 11.95
N LYS A 328 31.33 4.78 12.46
CA LYS A 328 31.13 6.15 11.92
C LYS A 328 31.33 6.28 10.40
N PRO A 329 32.34 5.65 9.76
CA PRO A 329 32.48 5.71 8.29
C PRO A 329 31.32 5.04 7.54
N TYR A 330 30.56 4.17 8.21
CA TYR A 330 29.47 3.37 7.63
C TYR A 330 28.09 3.85 8.06
N ALA A 331 28.00 4.94 8.85
CA ALA A 331 26.75 5.48 9.35
C ALA A 331 25.72 5.74 8.22
N GLY A 332 26.16 6.22 7.07
CA GLY A 332 25.28 6.43 5.91
C GLY A 332 24.70 5.13 5.35
N ILE A 333 25.48 4.04 5.31
CA ILE A 333 25.02 2.74 4.82
C ILE A 333 24.02 2.14 5.81
N LEU A 334 24.34 2.17 7.12
CA LEU A 334 23.46 1.68 8.17
C LEU A 334 22.12 2.43 8.20
N ALA A 335 22.17 3.77 8.08
CA ALA A 335 20.99 4.62 8.05
C ALA A 335 20.12 4.28 6.83
N GLU A 336 20.74 4.09 5.66
CA GLU A 336 20.05 3.74 4.43
C GLU A 336 19.41 2.34 4.50
N THR A 337 20.10 1.34 5.05
CA THR A 337 19.56 -0.01 5.26
C THR A 337 18.34 0.01 6.18
N LEU A 338 18.44 0.70 7.32
CA LEU A 338 17.31 0.82 8.25
C LEU A 338 16.15 1.58 7.62
N THR A 339 16.43 2.72 6.97
CA THR A 339 15.42 3.55 6.30
C THR A 339 14.67 2.74 5.25
N THR A 340 15.38 2.00 4.40
CA THR A 340 14.77 1.16 3.36
C THR A 340 13.81 0.14 3.97
N ALA A 341 14.23 -0.59 5.01
CA ALA A 341 13.38 -1.59 5.66
C ALA A 341 12.12 -0.98 6.30
N LEU A 342 12.25 0.20 6.92
CA LEU A 342 11.12 0.93 7.51
C LEU A 342 10.10 1.36 6.45
N LEU A 343 10.57 1.91 5.33
CA LEU A 343 9.73 2.34 4.21
C LEU A 343 9.05 1.15 3.54
N ASP A 344 9.79 0.06 3.29
CA ASP A 344 9.26 -1.17 2.69
C ASP A 344 8.13 -1.74 3.55
N SER A 345 8.33 -1.84 4.87
CA SER A 345 7.30 -2.39 5.77
C SER A 345 5.98 -1.60 5.71
N ALA A 346 6.06 -0.26 5.72
CA ALA A 346 4.88 0.59 5.59
C ALA A 346 4.25 0.48 4.19
N GLN A 347 5.07 0.38 3.14
CA GLN A 347 4.60 0.27 1.77
C GLN A 347 3.85 -1.05 1.53
N GLN A 348 4.31 -2.15 2.13
CA GLN A 348 3.67 -3.45 2.02
C GLN A 348 2.23 -3.44 2.57
N ALA A 349 1.98 -2.74 3.67
CA ALA A 349 0.62 -2.57 4.19
C ALA A 349 -0.27 -1.75 3.25
N ILE A 350 0.26 -0.68 2.63
CA ILE A 350 -0.47 0.10 1.63
C ILE A 350 -0.76 -0.75 0.37
N ASN A 351 0.21 -1.54 -0.09
CA ASN A 351 0.05 -2.42 -1.25
C ASN A 351 -1.03 -3.48 -1.01
N ALA A 352 -1.04 -4.11 0.17
CA ALA A 352 -2.10 -5.06 0.53
C ALA A 352 -3.48 -4.39 0.53
N TYR A 353 -3.57 -3.15 1.00
CA TYR A 353 -4.82 -2.38 0.99
C TYR A 353 -5.28 -2.02 -0.43
N LEU A 354 -4.37 -1.57 -1.29
CA LEU A 354 -4.65 -1.27 -2.70
C LEU A 354 -5.03 -2.51 -3.51
N LYS A 355 -4.58 -3.70 -3.10
CA LYS A 355 -5.00 -5.00 -3.66
C LYS A 355 -6.35 -5.48 -3.14
N THR A 356 -6.96 -4.76 -2.19
CA THR A 356 -8.18 -5.22 -1.50
C THR A 356 -7.94 -6.60 -0.88
N ASP A 357 -6.78 -6.80 -0.26
CA ASP A 357 -6.38 -8.08 0.32
C ASP A 357 -7.30 -8.44 1.51
N PRO A 358 -7.97 -9.61 1.49
CA PRO A 358 -8.90 -9.99 2.55
C PRO A 358 -8.25 -10.06 3.94
N ALA A 359 -6.97 -10.46 4.04
CA ALA A 359 -6.29 -10.56 5.33
C ALA A 359 -5.93 -9.18 5.90
N GLU A 360 -5.53 -8.23 5.06
CA GLU A 360 -5.31 -6.83 5.43
C GLU A 360 -6.61 -6.18 5.91
N LEU A 361 -7.71 -6.33 5.17
CA LEU A 361 -9.02 -5.79 5.57
C LEU A 361 -9.49 -6.37 6.91
N ALA A 362 -9.40 -7.70 7.07
CA ALA A 362 -9.75 -8.35 8.33
C ALA A 362 -8.86 -7.94 9.53
N GLN A 363 -7.63 -7.48 9.28
CA GLN A 363 -6.77 -6.92 10.33
C GLN A 363 -7.19 -5.50 10.73
N ARG A 364 -7.66 -4.69 9.76
CA ARG A 364 -8.25 -3.38 10.06
C ARG A 364 -9.54 -3.52 10.86
N ASP A 365 -10.42 -4.45 10.48
CA ASP A 365 -11.69 -4.70 11.18
C ASP A 365 -11.51 -5.22 12.62
N ARG A 366 -10.37 -5.86 12.90
CA ARG A 366 -10.00 -6.33 14.25
C ARG A 366 -9.21 -5.31 15.06
N PHE A 367 -8.96 -4.12 14.50
CA PHE A 367 -8.16 -3.07 15.15
C PHE A 367 -6.78 -3.56 15.57
N ASP A 368 -6.10 -4.29 14.68
CA ASP A 368 -4.78 -4.85 14.97
C ASP A 368 -3.78 -3.74 15.35
N GLN A 369 -3.05 -3.94 16.45
CA GLN A 369 -2.09 -2.97 16.96
C GLN A 369 -0.89 -2.75 16.02
N LYS A 370 -0.70 -3.58 14.98
CA LYS A 370 0.37 -3.40 13.98
C LYS A 370 0.34 -1.99 13.36
N TYR A 371 -0.84 -1.39 13.18
CA TYR A 371 -0.96 -0.07 12.54
C TYR A 371 -0.41 1.07 13.40
N ALA A 372 -0.35 0.88 14.73
CA ALA A 372 0.28 1.84 15.64
C ALA A 372 1.82 1.89 15.46
N ARG A 373 2.42 0.91 14.79
CA ARG A 373 3.87 0.85 14.55
C ARG A 373 4.30 1.68 13.35
N PHE A 374 3.48 1.76 12.29
CA PHE A 374 3.87 2.47 11.06
C PHE A 374 4.16 3.96 11.24
N PRO A 375 3.41 4.74 12.05
CA PRO A 375 3.78 6.12 12.36
C PRO A 375 5.18 6.23 12.97
N LEU A 376 5.54 5.30 13.86
CA LEU A 376 6.87 5.26 14.46
C LEU A 376 7.94 4.93 13.42
N TYR A 377 7.64 3.96 12.54
CA TYR A 377 8.56 3.53 11.48
C TYR A 377 8.89 4.71 10.55
N LEU A 378 7.85 5.40 10.10
CA LEU A 378 7.96 6.51 9.17
C LEU A 378 8.55 7.76 9.83
N SER A 379 8.31 7.96 11.13
CA SER A 379 8.99 9.01 11.89
C SER A 379 10.50 8.78 11.99
N LYS A 380 10.96 7.55 12.29
CA LYS A 380 12.39 7.23 12.31
C LYS A 380 13.01 7.31 10.91
N ALA A 381 12.31 6.87 9.87
CA ALA A 381 12.76 7.04 8.48
C ALA A 381 12.91 8.52 8.12
N ALA A 382 11.94 9.37 8.48
CA ALA A 382 12.01 10.82 8.23
C ALA A 382 13.18 11.49 8.97
N GLU A 383 13.48 11.05 10.20
CA GLU A 383 14.66 11.50 10.95
C GLU A 383 15.96 11.22 10.19
N LEU A 384 16.08 10.02 9.60
CA LEU A 384 17.27 9.57 8.88
C LEU A 384 17.42 10.25 7.49
N LEU A 385 16.32 10.51 6.78
CA LEU A 385 16.32 11.10 5.44
C LEU A 385 16.67 12.60 5.44
N THR A 386 16.30 13.35 6.48
CA THR A 386 16.33 14.83 6.53
C THR A 386 15.41 15.52 5.51
N PRO A 387 14.95 16.78 5.73
CA PRO A 387 14.01 17.46 4.84
C PRO A 387 14.48 17.75 3.41
N LYS A 388 15.78 17.54 3.11
CA LYS A 388 16.35 17.76 1.77
C LYS A 388 16.30 16.52 0.90
N ASP A 389 16.14 15.33 1.47
CA ASP A 389 16.07 14.09 0.70
C ASP A 389 14.75 14.04 -0.08
N PRO A 390 14.78 13.68 -1.38
CA PRO A 390 13.58 13.62 -2.22
C PRO A 390 12.47 12.71 -1.67
N ARG A 391 12.83 11.65 -0.91
CA ARG A 391 11.90 10.69 -0.30
C ARG A 391 11.24 11.22 0.96
N TYR A 392 11.76 12.31 1.56
CA TYR A 392 11.27 12.83 2.82
C TYR A 392 9.79 13.21 2.75
N ARG A 393 9.38 13.89 1.67
CA ARG A 393 7.98 14.29 1.47
C ARG A 393 7.04 13.07 1.44
N GLN A 394 7.40 12.06 0.65
CA GLN A 394 6.61 10.82 0.53
C GLN A 394 6.55 10.06 1.87
N THR A 395 7.67 10.03 2.59
CA THR A 395 7.74 9.43 3.93
C THR A 395 6.79 10.13 4.90
N ARG A 396 6.73 11.47 4.87
CA ARG A 396 5.82 12.26 5.71
C ARG A 396 4.36 12.09 5.32
N ALA A 397 4.06 11.97 4.02
CA ALA A 397 2.72 11.67 3.54
C ALA A 397 2.19 10.37 4.16
N LYS A 398 2.97 9.28 4.02
CA LYS A 398 2.66 7.97 4.60
C LYS A 398 2.55 8.05 6.12
N GLN A 399 3.42 8.82 6.78
CA GLN A 399 3.38 9.00 8.23
C GLN A 399 2.03 9.58 8.67
N TYR A 400 1.62 10.70 8.07
CA TYR A 400 0.34 11.33 8.37
C TYR A 400 -0.84 10.43 8.03
N TYR A 401 -0.76 9.67 6.94
CA TYR A 401 -1.77 8.68 6.59
C TYR A 401 -1.96 7.62 7.69
N PHE A 402 -0.88 7.00 8.17
CA PHE A 402 -0.99 5.99 9.22
C PHE A 402 -1.37 6.58 10.58
N GLU A 403 -0.96 7.82 10.89
CA GLU A 403 -1.44 8.54 12.07
C GLU A 403 -2.96 8.76 12.00
N GLY A 404 -3.49 9.17 10.83
CA GLY A 404 -4.92 9.32 10.61
C GLY A 404 -5.68 8.00 10.69
N LEU A 405 -5.13 6.93 10.08
CA LEU A 405 -5.71 5.59 10.14
C LEU A 405 -5.80 5.08 11.58
N ALA A 406 -4.78 5.32 12.42
CA ALA A 406 -4.81 4.94 13.83
C ALA A 406 -5.97 5.62 14.58
N TRP A 407 -6.16 6.94 14.38
CA TRP A 407 -7.29 7.66 14.96
C TRP A 407 -8.65 7.17 14.45
N ARG A 408 -8.76 6.87 13.16
CA ARG A 408 -9.98 6.29 12.56
C ARG A 408 -10.34 4.96 13.22
N LEU A 409 -9.37 4.05 13.32
CA LEU A 409 -9.54 2.73 13.93
C LEU A 409 -9.92 2.84 15.41
N GLU A 410 -9.30 3.75 16.16
CA GLU A 410 -9.70 4.03 17.55
C GLU A 410 -11.13 4.58 17.63
N GLY A 411 -11.51 5.46 16.70
CA GLY A 411 -12.87 5.99 16.57
C GLY A 411 -13.93 4.91 16.37
N GLU A 412 -13.64 3.94 15.51
CA GLU A 412 -14.52 2.78 15.26
C GLU A 412 -14.59 1.85 16.47
N GLN A 413 -13.45 1.59 17.13
CA GLN A 413 -13.40 0.79 18.35
C GLN A 413 -14.22 1.44 19.48
N ALA A 414 -14.22 2.78 19.55
CA ALA A 414 -15.05 3.57 20.45
C ALA A 414 -16.54 3.62 20.04
N GLY A 415 -16.94 2.96 18.95
CA GLY A 415 -18.32 2.88 18.49
C GLY A 415 -18.78 4.00 17.55
N GLY A 416 -17.84 4.73 16.94
CA GLY A 416 -18.09 5.84 16.02
C GLY A 416 -17.99 7.19 16.72
N SER A 417 -16.77 7.74 16.82
CA SER A 417 -16.49 9.01 17.51
C SER A 417 -16.15 10.12 16.53
N ASP A 418 -17.08 11.06 16.31
CA ASP A 418 -16.89 12.23 15.44
C ASP A 418 -15.62 13.02 15.80
N SER A 419 -15.27 13.09 17.09
CA SER A 419 -14.05 13.79 17.52
C SER A 419 -12.78 13.08 17.06
N LEU A 420 -12.74 11.74 17.13
CA LEU A 420 -11.61 10.96 16.65
C LEU A 420 -11.55 10.95 15.11
N TYR A 421 -12.70 10.90 14.45
CA TYR A 421 -12.77 11.03 12.99
C TYR A 421 -12.33 12.40 12.49
N ALA A 422 -12.64 13.48 13.22
CA ALA A 422 -12.13 14.82 12.89
C ALA A 422 -10.60 14.89 13.00
N LEU A 423 -10.01 14.28 14.05
CA LEU A 423 -8.54 14.19 14.19
C LEU A 423 -7.92 13.36 13.06
N ALA A 424 -8.56 12.24 12.70
CA ALA A 424 -8.14 11.43 11.56
C ALA A 424 -8.19 12.24 10.25
N LEU A 425 -9.26 13.01 10.04
CA LEU A 425 -9.46 13.82 8.83
C LEU A 425 -8.35 14.87 8.69
N ASP A 426 -7.99 15.55 9.78
CA ASP A 426 -6.91 16.55 9.77
C ASP A 426 -5.57 15.92 9.43
N LYS A 427 -5.29 14.71 9.93
CA LYS A 427 -4.09 13.96 9.55
C LYS A 427 -4.09 13.58 8.07
N GLN A 428 -5.22 13.12 7.54
CA GLN A 428 -5.30 12.79 6.12
C GLN A 428 -5.17 14.01 5.20
N ARG A 429 -5.62 15.20 5.65
CA ARG A 429 -5.37 16.46 4.92
C ARG A 429 -3.89 16.80 4.86
N LEU A 430 -3.17 16.66 5.98
CA LEU A 430 -1.71 16.84 6.00
C LEU A 430 -1.01 15.82 5.09
N ALA A 431 -1.50 14.58 5.02
CA ALA A 431 -0.99 13.57 4.12
C ALA A 431 -1.17 13.98 2.64
N LEU A 432 -2.37 14.47 2.29
CA LEU A 432 -2.71 14.94 0.94
C LEU A 432 -1.88 16.17 0.52
N GLU A 433 -1.56 17.07 1.45
CA GLU A 433 -0.66 18.21 1.16
C GLU A 433 0.74 17.76 0.75
N GLN A 434 1.19 16.59 1.21
CA GLN A 434 2.48 16.01 0.80
C GLN A 434 2.35 15.19 -0.50
N GLU A 435 1.25 14.46 -0.67
CA GLU A 435 0.95 13.63 -1.85
C GLU A 435 -0.51 13.83 -2.31
N ASP A 436 -0.72 14.75 -3.25
CA ASP A 436 -2.05 15.24 -3.65
C ASP A 436 -2.86 14.29 -4.54
N ARG A 437 -2.27 13.17 -4.97
CA ARG A 437 -2.89 12.16 -5.85
C ARG A 437 -2.73 10.73 -5.35
N ALA A 438 -2.51 10.56 -4.05
CA ALA A 438 -2.46 9.24 -3.42
C ALA A 438 -3.89 8.68 -3.24
N ALA A 439 -4.27 7.70 -4.07
CA ALA A 439 -5.60 7.08 -4.04
C ALA A 439 -6.01 6.60 -2.63
N TYR A 440 -5.07 5.98 -1.90
CA TYR A 440 -5.31 5.47 -0.55
C TYR A 440 -5.62 6.58 0.48
N ILE A 441 -4.99 7.75 0.37
CA ILE A 441 -5.27 8.93 1.20
C ILE A 441 -6.64 9.52 0.83
N LEU A 442 -6.91 9.66 -0.47
CA LEU A 442 -8.19 10.19 -0.97
C LEU A 442 -9.37 9.31 -0.56
N ASN A 443 -9.19 7.98 -0.55
CA ASN A 443 -10.21 7.06 -0.09
C ASN A 443 -10.47 7.19 1.42
N GLU A 444 -9.43 7.32 2.25
CA GLU A 444 -9.60 7.56 3.69
C GLU A 444 -10.27 8.93 3.96
N LEU A 445 -9.90 9.98 3.22
CA LEU A 445 -10.58 11.27 3.28
C LEU A 445 -12.07 11.13 2.93
N GLY A 446 -12.36 10.43 1.82
CA GLY A 446 -13.71 10.14 1.39
C GLY A 446 -14.52 9.44 2.48
N PHE A 447 -13.97 8.36 3.03
CA PHE A 447 -14.56 7.61 4.14
C PHE A 447 -14.81 8.48 5.38
N LEU A 448 -13.81 9.23 5.84
CA LEU A 448 -13.95 10.07 7.05
C LEU A 448 -14.93 11.22 6.86
N MET A 449 -14.97 11.81 5.66
CA MET A 449 -15.94 12.84 5.32
C MET A 449 -17.36 12.27 5.26
N LEU A 450 -17.52 11.05 4.76
CA LEU A 450 -18.77 10.33 4.90
C LEU A 450 -19.12 10.18 6.38
N GLU A 451 -18.29 9.55 7.22
CA GLU A 451 -18.52 9.41 8.68
C GLU A 451 -18.93 10.70 9.41
N LEU A 452 -18.46 11.86 8.94
CA LEU A 452 -18.75 13.19 9.49
C LEU A 452 -19.95 13.91 8.83
N ASP A 453 -20.77 13.21 8.05
CA ASP A 453 -21.93 13.73 7.31
C ASP A 453 -21.59 14.82 6.27
N LEU A 454 -20.35 14.84 5.78
CA LEU A 454 -19.86 15.72 4.72
C LEU A 454 -19.97 15.04 3.35
N ARG A 455 -21.18 14.56 3.02
CA ARG A 455 -21.44 13.63 1.90
C ARG A 455 -20.88 14.07 0.56
N ASP A 456 -21.18 15.29 0.11
CA ASP A 456 -20.74 15.79 -1.21
C ASP A 456 -19.20 15.82 -1.31
N SER A 457 -18.53 16.23 -0.24
CA SER A 457 -17.07 16.25 -0.17
C SER A 457 -16.49 14.84 -0.14
N GLY A 458 -17.13 13.91 0.58
CA GLY A 458 -16.74 12.51 0.64
C GLY A 458 -16.80 11.84 -0.74
N ILE A 459 -17.95 11.97 -1.42
CA ILE A 459 -18.14 11.44 -2.79
C ILE A 459 -17.08 12.01 -3.75
N HIS A 460 -16.82 13.33 -3.67
CA HIS A 460 -15.80 13.96 -4.50
C HIS A 460 -14.41 13.34 -4.34
N HIS A 461 -13.95 13.12 -3.10
CA HIS A 461 -12.63 12.51 -2.87
C HIS A 461 -12.59 11.04 -3.29
N LEU A 462 -13.68 10.28 -3.13
CA LEU A 462 -13.75 8.90 -3.62
C LEU A 462 -13.71 8.82 -5.16
N GLN A 463 -14.33 9.79 -5.86
CA GLN A 463 -14.22 9.89 -7.31
C GLN A 463 -12.79 10.17 -7.76
N ILE A 464 -12.07 11.09 -7.10
CA ILE A 464 -10.66 11.35 -7.40
C ILE A 464 -9.81 10.10 -7.08
N ALA A 465 -10.14 9.36 -6.00
CA ALA A 465 -9.45 8.10 -5.69
C ALA A 465 -9.60 7.08 -6.85
N LEU A 466 -10.78 7.00 -7.47
CA LEU A 466 -11.01 6.17 -8.66
C LEU A 466 -10.30 6.70 -9.91
N GLU A 467 -10.17 8.01 -10.08
CA GLU A 467 -9.34 8.58 -11.16
C GLU A 467 -7.87 8.17 -11.00
N CYS A 468 -7.39 8.09 -9.75
CA CYS A 468 -6.01 7.70 -9.44
C CYS A 468 -5.77 6.18 -9.46
N ALA A 469 -6.79 5.37 -9.17
CA ALA A 469 -6.71 3.91 -9.13
C ALA A 469 -8.04 3.27 -9.61
N PRO A 470 -8.32 3.25 -10.93
CA PRO A 470 -9.65 2.91 -11.47
C PRO A 470 -10.05 1.45 -11.31
N THR A 471 -9.10 0.56 -11.04
CA THR A 471 -9.34 -0.87 -10.79
C THR A 471 -9.34 -1.24 -9.31
N TRP A 472 -9.24 -0.26 -8.40
CA TRP A 472 -9.29 -0.51 -6.97
C TRP A 472 -10.74 -0.61 -6.49
N ALA A 473 -11.12 -1.75 -5.89
CA ALA A 473 -12.51 -2.04 -5.56
C ALA A 473 -13.07 -1.25 -4.36
N ILE A 474 -12.22 -0.83 -3.42
CA ILE A 474 -12.66 -0.20 -2.16
C ILE A 474 -13.40 1.13 -2.37
N PRO A 475 -12.91 2.08 -3.19
CA PRO A 475 -13.63 3.33 -3.41
C PRO A 475 -14.99 3.13 -4.10
N TYR A 476 -15.15 2.11 -4.96
CA TYR A 476 -16.46 1.75 -5.51
C TYR A 476 -17.42 1.30 -4.41
N ASN A 477 -16.99 0.44 -3.50
CA ASN A 477 -17.81 0.04 -2.35
C ASN A 477 -18.19 1.25 -1.48
N ASN A 478 -17.26 2.17 -1.22
CA ASN A 478 -17.53 3.36 -0.41
C ASN A 478 -18.49 4.34 -1.10
N LEU A 479 -18.37 4.53 -2.42
CA LEU A 479 -19.35 5.30 -3.21
C LEU A 479 -20.72 4.63 -3.18
N ALA A 480 -20.78 3.31 -3.29
CA ALA A 480 -22.03 2.56 -3.23
C ALA A 480 -22.75 2.78 -1.89
N ILE A 481 -22.01 2.76 -0.77
CA ILE A 481 -22.54 3.10 0.57
C ILE A 481 -23.09 4.53 0.56
N ALA A 482 -22.31 5.51 0.08
CA ALA A 482 -22.74 6.91 0.06
C ALA A 482 -24.04 7.13 -0.76
N PHE A 483 -24.17 6.46 -1.91
CA PHE A 483 -25.38 6.52 -2.74
C PHE A 483 -26.55 5.75 -2.12
N HIS A 484 -26.29 4.61 -1.48
CA HIS A 484 -27.31 3.85 -0.76
C HIS A 484 -27.95 4.71 0.32
N GLU A 485 -27.16 5.38 1.15
CA GLU A 485 -27.65 6.29 2.18
C GLU A 485 -28.32 7.57 1.63
N ALA A 486 -28.07 7.92 0.37
CA ALA A 486 -28.79 8.98 -0.34
C ALA A 486 -30.14 8.53 -0.90
N GLY A 487 -30.44 7.23 -0.83
CA GLY A 487 -31.62 6.64 -1.49
C GLY A 487 -31.45 6.49 -3.00
N SER A 488 -30.24 6.70 -3.53
CA SER A 488 -29.86 6.48 -4.93
C SER A 488 -29.54 5.01 -5.16
N ILE A 489 -30.59 4.17 -5.12
CA ILE A 489 -30.48 2.70 -5.12
C ILE A 489 -29.83 2.17 -6.40
N GLN A 490 -30.13 2.76 -7.55
CA GLN A 490 -29.59 2.32 -8.84
C GLN A 490 -28.08 2.57 -8.91
N GLU A 491 -27.63 3.76 -8.52
CA GLU A 491 -26.22 4.13 -8.46
C GLU A 491 -25.46 3.26 -7.44
N ALA A 492 -26.04 3.05 -6.26
CA ALA A 492 -25.47 2.17 -5.24
C ALA A 492 -25.26 0.74 -5.78
N THR A 493 -26.29 0.16 -6.39
CA THR A 493 -26.23 -1.18 -6.97
C THR A 493 -25.16 -1.28 -8.06
N ALA A 494 -25.05 -0.27 -8.92
CA ALA A 494 -24.05 -0.24 -9.99
C ALA A 494 -22.62 -0.24 -9.42
N HIS A 495 -22.36 0.59 -8.40
CA HIS A 495 -21.05 0.65 -7.77
C HIS A 495 -20.69 -0.60 -6.95
N TYR A 496 -21.63 -1.22 -6.22
CA TYR A 496 -21.38 -2.51 -5.57
C TYR A 496 -21.03 -3.60 -6.58
N ARG A 497 -21.77 -3.67 -7.71
CA ARG A 497 -21.48 -4.65 -8.77
C ARG A 497 -20.12 -4.42 -9.41
N GLU A 498 -19.72 -3.16 -9.60
CA GLU A 498 -18.39 -2.85 -10.15
C GLU A 498 -17.27 -3.23 -9.17
N ALA A 499 -17.44 -2.96 -7.86
CA ALA A 499 -16.51 -3.42 -6.84
C ALA A 499 -16.33 -4.95 -6.88
N LEU A 500 -17.44 -5.70 -7.00
CA LEU A 500 -17.44 -7.16 -7.09
C LEU A 500 -16.91 -7.68 -8.43
N ARG A 501 -17.08 -6.94 -9.53
CA ARG A 501 -16.49 -7.27 -10.83
C ARG A 501 -14.96 -7.18 -10.78
N LEU A 502 -14.44 -6.15 -10.11
CA LEU A 502 -13.00 -5.93 -9.91
C LEU A 502 -12.43 -6.92 -8.88
N LYS A 503 -13.16 -7.18 -7.80
CA LYS A 503 -12.73 -8.05 -6.69
C LYS A 503 -13.85 -9.03 -6.29
N PRO A 504 -13.94 -10.20 -6.95
CA PRO A 504 -15.01 -11.18 -6.70
C PRO A 504 -15.01 -11.80 -5.29
N ASP A 505 -13.91 -11.70 -4.56
CA ASP A 505 -13.74 -12.16 -3.17
C ASP A 505 -13.89 -11.03 -2.13
N PHE A 506 -14.46 -9.88 -2.52
CA PHE A 506 -14.70 -8.75 -1.61
C PHE A 506 -15.95 -8.96 -0.74
N SER A 507 -15.78 -9.71 0.35
CA SER A 507 -16.85 -10.10 1.30
C SER A 507 -17.75 -8.95 1.76
N SER A 508 -17.17 -7.82 2.18
CA SER A 508 -17.93 -6.66 2.67
C SER A 508 -18.85 -6.05 1.61
N ALA A 509 -18.45 -6.08 0.32
CA ALA A 509 -19.29 -5.58 -0.76
C ALA A 509 -20.52 -6.47 -0.98
N TYR A 510 -20.40 -7.80 -0.83
CA TYR A 510 -21.55 -8.69 -0.82
C TYR A 510 -22.48 -8.40 0.37
N ALA A 511 -21.94 -8.26 1.58
CA ALA A 511 -22.75 -7.97 2.76
C ALA A 511 -23.52 -6.64 2.61
N ASN A 512 -22.86 -5.60 2.10
CA ASN A 512 -23.48 -4.30 1.87
C ASN A 512 -24.55 -4.34 0.76
N LEU A 513 -24.29 -5.06 -0.34
CA LEU A 513 -25.30 -5.28 -1.38
C LEU A 513 -26.48 -6.11 -0.87
N GLY A 514 -26.23 -7.05 0.06
CA GLY A 514 -27.27 -7.79 0.78
C GLY A 514 -28.16 -6.88 1.63
N ASN A 515 -27.57 -5.94 2.38
CA ASN A 515 -28.31 -4.93 3.14
C ASN A 515 -29.20 -4.09 2.20
N LEU A 516 -28.67 -3.66 1.06
CA LEU A 516 -29.42 -2.89 0.06
C LEU A 516 -30.64 -3.67 -0.46
N PHE A 517 -30.49 -4.96 -0.79
CA PHE A 517 -31.60 -5.80 -1.25
C PHE A 517 -32.64 -6.07 -0.16
N ASP A 518 -32.22 -6.25 1.10
CA ASP A 518 -33.15 -6.41 2.22
C ASP A 518 -34.04 -5.18 2.39
N GLU A 519 -33.45 -3.97 2.29
CA GLU A 519 -34.21 -2.71 2.33
C GLU A 519 -35.16 -2.53 1.14
N GLN A 520 -34.84 -3.09 -0.03
CA GLN A 520 -35.74 -3.12 -1.19
C GLN A 520 -36.84 -4.19 -1.08
N MET A 521 -36.90 -4.94 0.03
CA MET A 521 -37.81 -6.07 0.21
C MET A 521 -37.59 -7.18 -0.84
N GLU A 522 -36.32 -7.42 -1.21
CA GLU A 522 -35.88 -8.51 -2.07
C GLU A 522 -35.14 -9.60 -1.26
N PRO A 523 -35.85 -10.37 -0.43
CA PRO A 523 -35.27 -11.31 0.55
C PRO A 523 -34.36 -12.39 -0.08
N ASP A 524 -34.76 -12.96 -1.22
CA ASP A 524 -33.99 -14.02 -1.88
C ASP A 524 -32.65 -13.49 -2.43
N SER A 525 -32.66 -12.27 -2.98
CA SER A 525 -31.45 -11.57 -3.44
C SER A 525 -30.52 -11.27 -2.26
N ALA A 526 -31.08 -10.76 -1.16
CA ALA A 526 -30.33 -10.46 0.06
C ALA A 526 -29.67 -11.71 0.66
N GLU A 527 -30.42 -12.82 0.78
CA GLU A 527 -29.89 -14.09 1.27
C GLU A 527 -28.76 -14.63 0.39
N ALA A 528 -28.90 -14.54 -0.94
CA ALA A 528 -27.83 -14.94 -1.85
C ALA A 528 -26.54 -14.17 -1.59
N MET A 529 -26.62 -12.85 -1.38
CA MET A 529 -25.45 -12.01 -1.12
C MET A 529 -24.83 -12.31 0.25
N TYR A 530 -25.61 -12.42 1.33
CA TYR A 530 -25.08 -12.76 2.64
C TYR A 530 -24.43 -14.14 2.69
N ARG A 531 -24.96 -15.13 1.96
CA ARG A 531 -24.34 -16.45 1.84
C ARG A 531 -22.98 -16.38 1.14
N GLN A 532 -22.83 -15.54 0.12
CA GLN A 532 -21.51 -15.31 -0.50
C GLN A 532 -20.54 -14.64 0.48
N ALA A 533 -20.98 -13.60 1.20
CA ALA A 533 -20.16 -12.94 2.22
C ALA A 533 -19.69 -13.92 3.31
N LEU A 534 -20.59 -14.78 3.81
CA LEU A 534 -20.27 -15.82 4.80
C LEU A 534 -19.34 -16.91 4.25
N ALA A 535 -19.46 -17.28 2.97
CA ALA A 535 -18.57 -18.25 2.34
C ALA A 535 -17.14 -17.70 2.20
N LEU A 536 -17.00 -16.40 1.89
CA LEU A 536 -15.70 -15.73 1.74
C LEU A 536 -15.07 -15.38 3.09
N SER A 537 -15.87 -14.99 4.08
CA SER A 537 -15.39 -14.59 5.41
C SER A 537 -16.26 -15.19 6.53
N PRO A 538 -16.11 -16.51 6.79
CA PRO A 538 -16.91 -17.19 7.80
C PRO A 538 -16.63 -16.73 9.24
N ALA A 539 -15.49 -16.06 9.46
CA ALA A 539 -15.08 -15.51 10.75
C ALA A 539 -15.48 -14.04 10.95
N ASP A 540 -16.27 -13.46 10.05
CA ASP A 540 -16.78 -12.09 10.21
C ASP A 540 -18.09 -12.08 10.99
N LYS A 541 -18.06 -11.52 12.20
CA LYS A 541 -19.22 -11.38 13.09
C LYS A 541 -20.35 -10.55 12.47
N ASN A 542 -20.03 -9.54 11.65
CA ASN A 542 -21.02 -8.65 11.05
C ASN A 542 -21.84 -9.41 10.01
N ASN A 543 -21.20 -10.28 9.22
CA ASN A 543 -21.88 -11.14 8.25
C ASN A 543 -22.87 -12.09 8.92
N HIS A 544 -22.49 -12.73 10.03
CA HIS A 544 -23.40 -13.59 10.81
C HIS A 544 -24.57 -12.79 11.39
N TYR A 545 -24.31 -11.59 11.89
CA TYR A 545 -25.36 -10.73 12.44
C TYR A 545 -26.34 -10.24 11.36
N ASN A 546 -25.85 -9.68 10.25
CA ASN A 546 -26.71 -9.17 9.17
C ASN A 546 -27.55 -10.30 8.55
N TYR A 547 -26.97 -11.49 8.38
CA TYR A 547 -27.72 -12.66 7.94
C TYR A 547 -28.78 -13.07 8.97
N GLY A 548 -28.45 -13.08 10.27
CA GLY A 548 -29.42 -13.32 11.34
C GLY A 548 -30.58 -12.33 11.36
N VAL A 549 -30.31 -11.04 11.08
CA VAL A 549 -31.34 -9.99 10.97
C VAL A 549 -32.31 -10.32 9.84
N LEU A 550 -31.80 -10.62 8.63
CA LEU A 550 -32.63 -11.03 7.50
C LEU A 550 -33.53 -12.22 7.86
N LEU A 551 -32.91 -13.28 8.42
CA LEU A 551 -33.61 -14.51 8.80
C LEU A 551 -34.71 -14.28 9.85
N SER A 552 -34.48 -13.37 10.79
CA SER A 552 -35.44 -13.07 11.86
C SER A 552 -36.74 -12.44 11.34
N GLY A 553 -36.69 -11.81 10.16
CA GLY A 553 -37.87 -11.25 9.50
C GLY A 553 -38.76 -12.30 8.84
N TRP A 554 -38.29 -13.56 8.68
CA TRP A 554 -39.01 -14.59 7.94
C TRP A 554 -39.65 -15.64 8.85
N GLU A 555 -40.90 -15.96 8.56
CA GLU A 555 -41.65 -16.96 9.31
C GLU A 555 -41.02 -18.36 9.14
N GLY A 556 -40.80 -19.07 10.25
CA GLY A 556 -40.23 -20.41 10.27
C GLY A 556 -38.69 -20.46 10.35
N ARG A 557 -38.00 -19.33 10.24
CA ARG A 557 -36.52 -19.26 10.24
C ARG A 557 -35.91 -18.68 11.52
N GLN A 558 -36.72 -18.49 12.56
CA GLN A 558 -36.29 -17.85 13.81
C GLN A 558 -35.20 -18.63 14.56
N GLN A 559 -35.12 -19.96 14.37
CA GLN A 559 -34.05 -20.78 14.94
C GLN A 559 -32.72 -20.59 14.18
N GLU A 560 -32.77 -20.44 12.85
CA GLU A 560 -31.57 -20.12 12.07
C GLU A 560 -31.02 -18.73 12.43
N ALA A 561 -31.91 -17.75 12.64
CA ALA A 561 -31.54 -16.42 13.11
C ALA A 561 -30.83 -16.47 14.48
N GLU A 562 -31.36 -17.24 15.43
CA GLU A 562 -30.75 -17.44 16.74
C GLU A 562 -29.33 -18.04 16.64
N ALA A 563 -29.17 -19.08 15.82
CA ALA A 563 -27.88 -19.70 15.56
C ALA A 563 -26.88 -18.70 14.96
N ALA A 564 -27.33 -17.87 14.01
CA ALA A 564 -26.50 -16.83 13.40
C ALA A 564 -26.06 -15.77 14.43
N TYR A 565 -26.96 -15.28 15.27
CA TYR A 565 -26.59 -14.35 16.34
C TYR A 565 -25.62 -14.96 17.37
N ARG A 566 -25.77 -16.25 17.69
CA ARG A 566 -24.80 -16.96 18.53
C ARG A 566 -23.43 -17.08 17.87
N ASN A 567 -23.38 -17.36 16.57
CA ASN A 567 -22.11 -17.40 15.85
C ASN A 567 -21.40 -16.05 15.88
N ALA A 568 -22.14 -14.95 15.69
CA ALA A 568 -21.58 -13.60 15.84
C ALA A 568 -20.98 -13.37 17.25
N LEU A 569 -21.67 -13.81 18.31
CA LEU A 569 -21.17 -13.71 19.69
C LEU A 569 -20.04 -14.70 20.03
N ASN A 570 -19.95 -15.84 19.35
CA ASN A 570 -18.83 -16.76 19.50
C ASN A 570 -17.55 -16.18 18.90
N LEU A 571 -17.69 -15.41 17.81
CA LEU A 571 -16.58 -14.69 17.16
C LEU A 571 -16.18 -13.44 17.96
N ASP A 572 -17.16 -12.72 18.51
CA ASP A 572 -16.95 -11.54 19.36
C ASP A 572 -17.95 -11.54 20.53
N PRO A 573 -17.53 -12.02 21.72
CA PRO A 573 -18.38 -12.05 22.90
C PRO A 573 -18.87 -10.67 23.35
N ASP A 574 -18.22 -9.60 22.92
CA ASP A 574 -18.54 -8.23 23.32
C ASP A 574 -19.38 -7.50 22.28
N TYR A 575 -19.89 -8.20 21.25
CA TYR A 575 -20.67 -7.57 20.18
C TYR A 575 -22.10 -7.19 20.62
N PRO A 576 -22.40 -5.90 20.85
CA PRO A 576 -23.66 -5.51 21.51
C PRO A 576 -24.90 -5.77 20.66
N GLN A 577 -24.80 -5.63 19.34
CA GLN A 577 -25.93 -5.80 18.43
C GLN A 577 -26.42 -7.25 18.42
N ALA A 578 -25.51 -8.23 18.37
CA ALA A 578 -25.86 -9.65 18.42
C ALA A 578 -26.40 -10.06 19.81
N ALA A 579 -25.83 -9.52 20.90
CA ALA A 579 -26.39 -9.70 22.23
C ALA A 579 -27.82 -9.16 22.32
N PHE A 580 -28.05 -7.93 21.84
CA PHE A 580 -29.38 -7.33 21.84
C PHE A 580 -30.38 -8.15 21.01
N ALA A 581 -29.98 -8.63 19.83
CA ALA A 581 -30.83 -9.46 18.97
C ALA A 581 -31.19 -10.81 19.63
N LEU A 582 -30.26 -11.46 20.33
CA LEU A 582 -30.59 -12.63 21.15
C LEU A 582 -31.53 -12.29 22.30
N GLY A 583 -31.37 -11.11 22.92
CA GLY A 583 -32.28 -10.62 23.94
C GLY A 583 -33.72 -10.54 23.43
N LEU A 584 -33.92 -9.95 22.24
CA LEU A 584 -35.22 -9.87 21.56
C LEU A 584 -35.76 -11.27 21.23
N TRP A 585 -34.91 -12.17 20.75
CA TRP A 585 -35.31 -13.55 20.46
C TRP A 585 -35.78 -14.29 21.72
N PHE A 586 -35.03 -14.23 22.82
CA PHE A 586 -35.40 -14.86 24.10
C PHE A 586 -36.70 -14.29 24.66
N GLU A 587 -36.93 -13.00 24.47
CA GLU A 587 -38.20 -12.38 24.85
C GLU A 587 -39.36 -12.92 24.01
N SER A 588 -39.17 -13.11 22.70
CA SER A 588 -40.19 -13.65 21.79
C SER A 588 -40.58 -15.10 22.10
N VAL A 589 -39.66 -15.89 22.66
CA VAL A 589 -39.92 -17.28 23.13
C VAL A 589 -40.27 -17.34 24.62
N GLU A 590 -40.69 -16.22 25.21
CA GLU A 590 -41.16 -16.11 26.60
C GLU A 590 -40.13 -16.55 27.67
N ARG A 591 -38.85 -16.29 27.43
CA ARG A 591 -37.74 -16.56 28.36
C ARG A 591 -37.11 -15.27 28.91
N PRO A 592 -37.79 -14.55 29.82
CA PRO A 592 -37.38 -13.22 30.27
C PRO A 592 -36.02 -13.19 30.99
N ASP A 593 -35.66 -14.23 31.75
CA ASP A 593 -34.36 -14.28 32.45
C ASP A 593 -33.16 -14.32 31.48
N SER A 594 -33.32 -15.04 30.36
CA SER A 594 -32.31 -15.08 29.31
C SER A 594 -32.29 -13.76 28.54
N ALA A 595 -33.45 -13.21 28.20
CA ALA A 595 -33.55 -11.91 27.55
C ALA A 595 -32.83 -10.81 28.35
N GLU A 596 -33.08 -10.75 29.66
CA GLU A 596 -32.40 -9.84 30.58
C GLU A 596 -30.88 -9.99 30.55
N THR A 597 -30.37 -11.22 30.60
CA THR A 597 -28.92 -11.49 30.58
C THR A 597 -28.27 -10.87 29.35
N TYR A 598 -28.88 -11.04 28.18
CA TYR A 598 -28.36 -10.50 26.93
C TYR A 598 -28.57 -8.99 26.79
N TYR A 599 -29.68 -8.43 27.29
CA TYR A 599 -29.85 -6.99 27.35
C TYR A 599 -28.80 -6.33 28.25
N ARG A 600 -28.47 -6.92 29.40
CA ARG A 600 -27.39 -6.42 30.27
C ARG A 600 -26.03 -6.44 29.55
N ARG A 601 -25.69 -7.50 28.84
CA ARG A 601 -24.44 -7.57 28.04
C ARG A 601 -24.37 -6.47 26.98
N ALA A 602 -25.47 -6.24 26.25
CA ALA A 602 -25.53 -5.16 25.25
C ALA A 602 -25.44 -3.77 25.92
N MET A 603 -26.05 -3.61 27.09
CA MET A 603 -26.04 -2.39 27.90
C MET A 603 -24.63 -2.05 28.41
N GLU A 604 -23.87 -3.04 28.88
CA GLU A 604 -22.46 -2.88 29.33
C GLU A 604 -21.55 -2.31 28.23
N ARG A 605 -21.95 -2.48 26.97
CA ARG A 605 -21.25 -1.95 25.79
C ARG A 605 -21.89 -0.67 25.24
N GLY A 606 -22.75 -0.03 26.04
CA GLY A 606 -23.32 1.28 25.75
C GLY A 606 -24.50 1.29 24.76
N LEU A 607 -25.10 0.14 24.44
CA LEU A 607 -26.22 0.09 23.50
C LEU A 607 -27.51 0.66 24.14
N GLY A 608 -27.86 1.90 23.78
CA GLY A 608 -29.03 2.62 24.31
C GLY A 608 -30.37 1.86 24.18
N ALA A 609 -30.57 1.12 23.08
CA ALA A 609 -31.78 0.32 22.86
C ALA A 609 -31.96 -0.80 23.91
N ALA A 610 -30.86 -1.33 24.46
CA ALA A 610 -30.90 -2.37 25.48
C ALA A 610 -31.45 -1.86 26.82
N TYR A 611 -31.15 -0.61 27.19
CA TYR A 611 -31.72 0.04 28.38
C TYR A 611 -33.24 0.14 28.28
N GLN A 612 -33.77 0.52 27.10
CA GLN A 612 -35.21 0.59 26.87
C GLN A 612 -35.87 -0.79 27.05
N LYS A 613 -35.32 -1.84 26.41
CA LYS A 613 -35.89 -3.20 26.48
C LYS A 613 -35.82 -3.80 27.89
N LEU A 614 -34.73 -3.57 28.60
CA LEU A 614 -34.62 -3.98 30.00
C LEU A 614 -35.62 -3.21 30.89
N GLY A 615 -35.84 -1.92 30.62
CA GLY A 615 -36.87 -1.12 31.30
C GLY A 615 -38.29 -1.65 31.07
N GLU A 616 -38.62 -2.05 29.84
CA GLU A 616 -39.90 -2.70 29.49
C GLU A 616 -40.08 -4.03 30.26
N LEU A 617 -39.04 -4.84 30.36
CA LEU A 617 -39.04 -6.09 31.13
C LEU A 617 -39.24 -5.82 32.63
N ARG A 618 -38.55 -4.83 33.19
CA ARG A 618 -38.72 -4.42 34.60
C ARG A 618 -40.10 -3.86 34.92
N SER A 619 -40.65 -3.06 34.01
CA SER A 619 -41.99 -2.50 34.18
C SER A 619 -43.06 -3.60 34.19
N ARG A 620 -42.94 -4.62 33.33
CA ARG A 620 -43.82 -5.79 33.34
C ARG A 620 -43.73 -6.59 34.64
N SER A 621 -42.54 -6.67 35.24
CA SER A 621 -42.32 -7.31 36.55
C SER A 621 -42.70 -6.45 37.75
N GLY A 622 -43.29 -5.26 37.56
CA GLY A 622 -43.70 -4.35 38.64
C GLY A 622 -42.56 -3.54 39.28
N LEU A 623 -41.34 -3.65 38.76
CA LEU A 623 -40.14 -2.95 39.25
C LEU A 623 -40.06 -1.54 38.62
N HIS A 624 -41.06 -0.71 38.88
CA HIS A 624 -41.26 0.57 38.19
C HIS A 624 -40.14 1.60 38.46
N GLN A 625 -39.49 1.56 39.62
CA GLN A 625 -38.37 2.45 39.94
C GLN A 625 -37.12 2.13 39.11
N GLU A 626 -36.79 0.84 38.98
CA GLU A 626 -35.69 0.38 38.13
C GLU A 626 -35.98 0.69 36.65
N ALA A 627 -37.21 0.43 36.20
CA ALA A 627 -37.63 0.75 34.83
C ALA A 627 -37.45 2.24 34.52
N GLN A 628 -37.84 3.13 35.43
CA GLN A 628 -37.67 4.58 35.27
C GLN A 628 -36.19 4.98 35.12
N ALA A 629 -35.30 4.42 35.95
CA ALA A 629 -33.87 4.71 35.86
C ALA A 629 -33.29 4.26 34.50
N LEU A 630 -33.68 3.08 34.02
CA LEU A 630 -33.25 2.55 32.73
C LEU A 630 -33.74 3.41 31.55
N TYR A 631 -35.00 3.86 31.59
CA TYR A 631 -35.55 4.73 30.55
C TYR A 631 -34.87 6.12 30.51
N LEU A 632 -34.52 6.69 31.67
CA LEU A 632 -33.79 7.96 31.71
C LEU A 632 -32.40 7.82 31.08
N GLU A 633 -31.71 6.70 31.34
CA GLU A 633 -30.41 6.42 30.74
C GLU A 633 -30.52 6.16 29.23
N ALA A 634 -31.56 5.46 28.78
CA ALA A 634 -31.87 5.30 27.36
C ALA A 634 -32.08 6.65 26.65
N LEU A 635 -32.79 7.60 27.28
CA LEU A 635 -32.96 8.97 26.75
C LEU A 635 -31.65 9.77 26.76
N ARG A 636 -30.79 9.57 27.77
CA ARG A 636 -29.48 10.22 27.82
C ARG A 636 -28.62 9.81 26.63
N LEU A 637 -28.64 8.51 26.30
CA LEU A 637 -27.89 7.94 25.19
C LEU A 637 -28.55 8.22 23.82
N ASN A 638 -29.88 8.33 23.78
CA ASN A 638 -30.62 8.63 22.57
C ASN A 638 -31.82 9.56 22.84
N PRO A 639 -31.62 10.89 22.79
CA PRO A 639 -32.66 11.88 23.11
C PRO A 639 -33.84 11.91 22.14
N GLY A 640 -33.73 11.28 20.96
CA GLY A 640 -34.74 11.30 19.90
C GLY A 640 -35.82 10.21 20.00
N LEU A 641 -35.83 9.41 21.06
CA LEU A 641 -36.78 8.31 21.23
C LEU A 641 -38.10 8.78 21.88
N ASP A 642 -39.00 9.34 21.07
CA ASP A 642 -40.32 9.83 21.51
C ASP A 642 -41.14 8.79 22.31
N ARG A 643 -40.99 7.50 21.98
CA ARG A 643 -41.69 6.38 22.63
C ARG A 643 -41.24 6.15 24.08
N ILE A 644 -40.05 6.60 24.48
CA ILE A 644 -39.58 6.42 25.86
C ILE A 644 -40.29 7.37 26.83
N PHE A 645 -40.74 8.55 26.38
CA PHE A 645 -41.48 9.48 27.21
C PHE A 645 -42.83 8.91 27.69
N THR A 646 -43.52 8.14 26.83
CA THR A 646 -44.78 7.47 27.23
C THR A 646 -44.52 6.31 28.18
N GLN A 647 -43.43 5.57 27.99
CA GLN A 647 -43.00 4.49 28.90
C GLN A 647 -42.60 5.04 30.28
N LEU A 648 -41.84 6.14 30.34
CA LEU A 648 -41.53 6.87 31.58
C LEU A 648 -42.77 7.36 32.31
N ALA A 649 -43.74 7.92 31.57
CA ALA A 649 -44.99 8.39 32.15
C ALA A 649 -45.78 7.23 32.78
N SER A 650 -45.85 6.07 32.11
CA SER A 650 -46.52 4.87 32.64
C SER A 650 -45.83 4.28 33.88
N ALA A 651 -44.49 4.24 33.89
CA ALA A 651 -43.72 3.81 35.06
C ALA A 651 -43.88 4.78 36.24
N SER A 652 -44.08 6.07 35.96
CA SER A 652 -44.27 7.12 36.97
C SER A 652 -45.70 7.20 37.52
N SER A 653 -46.71 6.87 36.71
CA SER A 653 -48.14 6.94 37.09
C SER A 653 -48.57 5.86 38.09
N ASN A 654 -47.82 4.75 38.20
CA ASN A 654 -48.06 3.69 39.18
C ASN A 654 -47.50 4.00 40.59
N ARG A 655 -47.06 5.23 40.86
CA ARG A 655 -46.83 5.68 42.24
C ARG A 655 -48.15 5.72 43.00
N SER A 656 -48.19 5.05 44.15
CA SER A 656 -49.23 5.23 45.16
C SER A 656 -49.44 6.72 45.46
N ALA A 657 -50.71 7.07 45.64
CA ALA A 657 -51.36 8.37 45.85
C ALA A 657 -50.72 9.39 46.83
N GLY A 658 -49.43 9.75 46.67
CA GLY A 658 -48.70 10.52 47.67
C GLY A 658 -47.63 11.48 47.15
N ASN A 659 -47.79 12.06 45.95
CA ASN A 659 -47.29 13.41 45.59
C ASN A 659 -47.54 13.67 44.11
N LYS A 660 -48.70 14.25 43.78
CA LYS A 660 -48.93 14.86 42.46
C LYS A 660 -48.15 16.18 42.41
N ARG A 661 -46.89 16.13 41.98
CA ARG A 661 -46.30 17.27 41.25
C ARG A 661 -46.45 16.97 39.77
N LEU A 662 -47.34 17.73 39.13
CA LEU A 662 -47.55 17.79 37.69
C LEU A 662 -46.20 17.93 36.98
N PHE A 663 -45.78 16.89 36.27
CA PHE A 663 -44.85 17.06 35.15
C PHE A 663 -45.72 17.38 33.93
N CYS A 664 -45.84 18.68 33.65
CA CYS A 664 -46.40 19.17 32.40
C CYS A 664 -45.51 18.71 31.24
N PRO A 665 -46.06 18.22 30.12
CA PRO A 665 -45.25 17.86 28.95
C PRO A 665 -44.78 19.16 28.30
N TRP A 666 -43.53 19.55 28.57
CA TRP A 666 -42.84 20.52 27.73
C TRP A 666 -42.56 19.86 26.37
N ARG A 667 -43.47 20.06 25.41
CA ARG A 667 -43.13 20.02 23.99
C ARG A 667 -42.33 21.29 23.67
N PRO A 668 -41.10 21.23 23.15
CA PRO A 668 -40.55 22.35 22.42
C PRO A 668 -41.28 22.42 21.07
N TYR A 669 -41.80 23.60 20.78
CA TYR A 669 -42.35 23.99 19.50
C TYR A 669 -41.38 23.68 18.35
N ARG A 670 -41.95 23.22 17.22
CA ARG A 670 -41.35 23.35 15.89
C ARG A 670 -40.91 24.81 15.69
N ASN A 671 -39.61 25.02 15.51
CA ASN A 671 -39.09 26.13 14.72
C ASN A 671 -37.78 25.67 14.07
N ASN A 672 -37.70 25.95 12.76
CA ASN A 672 -36.62 25.61 11.84
C ASN A 672 -35.23 25.82 12.44
N LEU A 673 -34.51 24.72 12.66
CA LEU A 673 -33.07 24.57 12.53
C LEU A 673 -32.86 23.07 12.30
N SER A 674 -32.35 22.71 11.13
CA SER A 674 -32.01 21.34 10.74
C SER A 674 -30.86 20.84 11.61
N CYS A 675 -31.16 20.31 12.78
CA CYS A 675 -30.22 19.53 13.57
C CYS A 675 -30.08 18.17 12.89
N GLY A 676 -28.94 17.97 12.23
CA GLY A 676 -28.53 16.69 11.65
C GLY A 676 -28.67 15.57 12.67
N LYS A 677 -29.29 14.47 12.23
CA LYS A 677 -29.25 13.21 12.97
C LYS A 677 -27.82 12.68 12.85
N PRO A 678 -27.20 12.13 13.91
CA PRO A 678 -26.00 11.32 13.72
C PRO A 678 -26.41 10.03 12.99
N ALA A 679 -26.23 10.02 11.68
CA ALA A 679 -26.08 8.81 10.90
C ALA A 679 -24.65 8.34 11.15
N SER A 680 -24.49 7.27 11.94
CA SER A 680 -23.21 6.61 12.15
C SER A 680 -22.98 5.65 10.98
N PHE A 681 -21.92 5.88 10.21
CA PHE A 681 -21.73 5.38 8.84
C PHE A 681 -21.33 3.89 8.73
N PHE A 682 -21.16 3.18 9.85
CA PHE A 682 -21.14 1.69 9.90
C PHE A 682 -22.05 1.09 10.96
N ARG A 683 -22.98 1.88 11.52
CA ARG A 683 -23.97 1.38 12.48
C ARG A 683 -25.31 2.03 12.23
N LYS A 684 -26.12 1.40 11.39
CA LYS A 684 -27.58 1.28 11.52
C LYS A 684 -28.08 0.53 10.30
N SER A 685 -28.04 -0.81 10.34
CA SER A 685 -29.18 -1.54 9.79
C SER A 685 -30.41 -1.01 10.55
N PRO A 686 -31.48 -0.59 9.86
CA PRO A 686 -32.67 -0.12 10.53
C PRO A 686 -33.16 -1.26 11.42
N ILE A 687 -33.19 -1.04 12.74
CA ILE A 687 -33.97 -1.92 13.61
C ILE A 687 -35.40 -1.86 13.06
N PRO A 688 -35.99 -2.96 12.58
CA PRO A 688 -37.39 -2.93 12.23
C PRO A 688 -38.14 -2.55 13.49
N ALA A 689 -38.89 -1.46 13.42
CA ALA A 689 -39.88 -1.18 14.44
C ALA A 689 -40.76 -2.44 14.53
N PRO A 690 -40.90 -3.10 15.70
CA PRO A 690 -41.83 -4.20 15.81
C PRO A 690 -43.23 -3.67 15.48
N PRO A 691 -44.10 -4.49 14.86
CA PRO A 691 -45.45 -4.09 14.46
C PRO A 691 -46.25 -3.42 15.59
#